data_AF-A0A9E1A5Z8-F1
#
_entry.id   AF-A0A9E1A5Z8-F1
#
_cell.length_a   1.000
_cell.length_b   1.000
_cell.length_c   1.000
_cell.angle_alpha   90.00
_cell.angle_beta   90.00
_cell.angle_gamma   90.00
#
_symmetry.space_group_name_H-M   'P 1'
#
loop_
_entity.id
_entity.type
_entity.pdbx_description
1 polymer ?
#
loop_
_entity_poly.entity_id
_entity_poly.type
_entity_poly.pdbx_seq_one_letter_code
_entity_poly.pdbx_strand_id
1 'polypeptide(L)'
;MVIYDKFGSIVLDINVDDDSYRYRAIMNGTQVVLYYSLTGHVEVPVGSYIEYQGVKYTLWRPENFKKHGTRNLEYTVEFGGDEEALKKYKVKDLSITPNKLIFSYMATPRQLLQLFVDNLNLREDGWKVGKCIEGVEKLYSFSNEYIFDALNRNAGDLKTEWNIANKTIDLCKVEYFKDDPLPLSYGKGNGFLPGTGRANTGDKQPIVILYVQGGERNIDASKYGSTTLLLPKDQEVEYEGRKYHTSKDGTFLYRSDRDTTAGQEDGYDGSHVYPSRVGTISEVIVADAEKNFYDIIDISIPDALDYAQYRIAGQRATIKFESGRLAGREFDLEQTDEELTGYVHAERCFKIVPAELDGQVMPNETFRPAVGDKYAIFGIALPDVYICDNVSKSGASWDMLREAVRYLYENEDEQFSFTGELNGSWAKKRWLEIGGKILPGGYVLFSDTQYQPEGVSIRITGVRDYINNPHSPEMELSNVPVTASKSSELGKIDSNEVVVEEKYKSAISYTLRRYRDTIEAQEMLDAAFDNYSKGIDPIWVRTMSLLVGDESLQFRFVDNKTIPQAVNPNFIYNDNSEVFIAPKSIIQHMTLGISNITGKHKADEYKYWDIPAYTSPPLGNFGKMYFYAKCSKNSQNGIFLLSEESHEMNEGDQYYFLVGLLGSQYDGVRSFVTVYGFTEVLPGRITVDRIISPDGSSFWDMLSGAFRIGNDMANLGFNLDGQGRLVLKGTMVQSPSGQTSVIGVYRGDYNSSTTYYEGDEVSYNGSTYRFKKDQGRGIVPTNTTYWGIVAKAGTNGKDGRDGQDGDKGDKGDDGIDGPVVTFRGEYSSSKSYYGDRYRVDCVKHGSTYYLARTDNGGTFSGKTPTNTSWWRPVGGSFESIATGFLLAETATINGVSFNDGQIIGATNTSFKIDTKYGLSNFYDPRNECFIGIRPGGKNISIGLRQIAMVDIEVSGMDYNNQEGRIVLRKRSGGKDIGSISINMDGIYKDGKRIIDF
;
A
#
# COMPACT_ATOMS: atom_id res chain seq x y z
N MET A 1 -30.76 -3.43 -44.98
CA MET A 1 -29.37 -3.37 -44.46
C MET A 1 -28.70 -4.66 -44.86
N VAL A 2 -27.54 -4.58 -45.51
CA VAL A 2 -26.83 -5.77 -46.00
C VAL A 2 -25.67 -6.09 -45.07
N ILE A 3 -25.61 -7.34 -44.61
CA ILE A 3 -24.52 -7.89 -43.81
C ILE A 3 -23.64 -8.72 -44.73
N TYR A 4 -22.35 -8.40 -44.76
CA TYR A 4 -21.33 -9.08 -45.54
C TYR A 4 -20.46 -9.94 -44.64
N ASP A 5 -19.94 -11.06 -45.14
CA ASP A 5 -18.88 -11.80 -44.47
C ASP A 5 -17.54 -11.06 -44.58
N LYS A 6 -16.49 -11.55 -43.91
CA LYS A 6 -15.15 -10.94 -43.96
C LYS A 6 -14.51 -10.90 -45.36
N PHE A 7 -15.04 -11.64 -46.32
CA PHE A 7 -14.56 -11.71 -47.71
C PHE A 7 -15.39 -10.86 -48.67
N GLY A 8 -16.46 -10.21 -48.20
CA GLY A 8 -17.34 -9.36 -48.99
C GLY A 8 -18.52 -10.07 -49.64
N SER A 9 -18.81 -11.33 -49.28
CA SER A 9 -20.02 -12.03 -49.74
C SER A 9 -21.22 -11.64 -48.89
N ILE A 10 -22.42 -11.55 -49.47
CA ILE A 10 -23.64 -11.25 -48.73
C ILE A 10 -24.02 -12.44 -47.85
N VAL A 11 -24.16 -12.20 -46.54
CA VAL A 11 -24.65 -13.15 -45.54
C VAL A 11 -26.15 -12.98 -45.34
N LEU A 12 -26.60 -11.74 -45.17
CA LEU A 12 -28.00 -11.39 -44.94
C LEU A 12 -28.34 -10.05 -45.62
N ASP A 13 -29.58 -9.93 -46.10
CA ASP A 13 -30.20 -8.66 -46.47
C ASP A 13 -31.52 -8.54 -45.70
N ILE A 14 -31.55 -7.59 -44.76
CA ILE A 14 -32.57 -7.51 -43.72
C ILE A 14 -33.26 -6.14 -43.71
N ASN A 15 -34.56 -6.16 -43.43
CA ASN A 15 -35.27 -4.97 -42.99
C ASN A 15 -35.07 -4.83 -41.48
N VAL A 16 -34.50 -3.71 -41.08
CA VAL A 16 -34.21 -3.40 -39.68
C VAL A 16 -35.36 -2.63 -39.07
N ASP A 17 -35.56 -2.79 -37.77
CA ASP A 17 -36.56 -2.07 -36.99
C ASP A 17 -36.23 -0.57 -36.95
N ASP A 18 -37.25 0.27 -36.75
CA ASP A 18 -37.12 1.72 -36.60
C ASP A 18 -36.29 2.10 -35.37
N ASP A 19 -36.27 1.23 -34.36
CA ASP A 19 -35.44 1.36 -33.16
C ASP A 19 -33.96 1.05 -33.42
N SER A 20 -33.57 0.57 -34.62
CA SER A 20 -32.16 0.34 -34.95
C SER A 20 -31.41 1.66 -35.08
N TYR A 21 -30.21 1.76 -34.51
CA TYR A 21 -29.49 3.03 -34.42
C TYR A 21 -27.98 2.88 -34.59
N ARG A 22 -27.33 3.98 -34.96
CA ARG A 22 -25.90 4.20 -34.77
C ARG A 22 -25.70 5.03 -33.51
N TYR A 23 -24.78 4.62 -32.64
CA TYR A 23 -24.36 5.39 -31.48
C TYR A 23 -22.89 5.77 -31.61
N ARG A 24 -22.58 7.04 -31.39
CA ARG A 24 -21.23 7.60 -31.44
C ARG A 24 -20.99 8.35 -30.13
N ALA A 25 -19.89 8.08 -29.44
CA ALA A 25 -19.58 8.76 -28.20
C ALA A 25 -18.07 8.94 -27.98
N ILE A 26 -17.70 10.02 -27.28
CA ILE A 26 -16.31 10.30 -26.88
C ILE A 26 -15.81 9.15 -25.99
N MET A 27 -14.58 8.68 -26.22
CA MET A 27 -13.93 7.58 -25.48
C MET A 27 -14.68 6.24 -25.46
N ASN A 28 -15.68 6.05 -26.32
CA ASN A 28 -16.41 4.79 -26.45
C ASN A 28 -16.48 4.31 -27.91
N GLY A 29 -16.23 5.22 -28.87
CA GLY A 29 -16.19 4.91 -30.29
C GLY A 29 -17.54 5.00 -30.98
N THR A 30 -17.70 4.21 -32.04
CA THR A 30 -18.86 4.19 -32.93
C THR A 30 -19.39 2.77 -33.08
N GLN A 31 -20.68 2.59 -32.84
CA GLN A 31 -21.35 1.30 -33.00
C GLN A 31 -22.66 1.45 -33.74
N VAL A 32 -23.05 0.39 -34.45
CA VAL A 32 -24.36 0.26 -35.08
C VAL A 32 -25.06 -0.93 -34.45
N VAL A 33 -26.23 -0.67 -33.87
CA VAL A 33 -27.09 -1.68 -33.24
C VAL A 33 -28.27 -1.93 -34.16
N LEU A 34 -28.40 -3.16 -34.64
CA LEU A 34 -29.49 -3.60 -35.50
C LEU A 34 -30.46 -4.47 -34.72
N TYR A 35 -31.74 -4.09 -34.77
CA TYR A 35 -32.86 -4.92 -34.34
C TYR A 35 -33.59 -5.43 -35.57
N TYR A 36 -33.83 -6.73 -35.63
CA TYR A 36 -34.60 -7.35 -36.71
C TYR A 36 -35.12 -8.72 -36.28
N SER A 37 -36.09 -9.27 -37.02
CA SER A 37 -36.62 -10.61 -36.75
C SER A 37 -36.54 -11.50 -37.98
N LEU A 38 -36.16 -12.77 -37.79
CA LEU A 38 -36.15 -13.78 -38.85
C LEU A 38 -37.10 -14.94 -38.55
N THR A 39 -37.59 -15.58 -39.61
CA THR A 39 -38.44 -16.77 -39.48
C THR A 39 -37.67 -18.07 -39.25
N GLY A 40 -36.34 -18.04 -39.36
CA GLY A 40 -35.45 -19.17 -39.13
C GLY A 40 -34.12 -18.68 -38.57
N HIS A 41 -33.42 -19.56 -37.85
CA HIS A 41 -32.12 -19.21 -37.25
C HIS A 41 -31.06 -19.03 -38.33
N VAL A 42 -30.33 -17.92 -38.27
CA VAL A 42 -29.13 -17.67 -39.07
C VAL A 42 -28.04 -17.24 -38.11
N GLU A 43 -26.89 -17.89 -38.21
CA GLU A 43 -25.69 -17.52 -37.45
C GLU A 43 -24.87 -16.52 -38.29
N VAL A 44 -24.50 -15.38 -37.69
CA VAL A 44 -23.66 -14.37 -38.34
C VAL A 44 -22.21 -14.57 -37.89
N PRO A 45 -21.27 -14.94 -38.78
CA PRO A 45 -19.90 -15.19 -38.38
C PRO A 45 -19.21 -13.94 -37.82
N VAL A 46 -18.46 -14.07 -36.72
CA VAL A 46 -17.58 -13.00 -36.20
C VAL A 46 -16.59 -12.57 -37.30
N GLY A 47 -16.45 -11.25 -37.48
CA GLY A 47 -15.71 -10.64 -38.58
C GLY A 47 -16.59 -10.28 -39.80
N SER A 48 -17.87 -10.64 -39.79
CA SER A 48 -18.86 -10.06 -40.72
C SER A 48 -18.96 -8.55 -40.51
N TYR A 49 -19.40 -7.80 -41.52
CA TYR A 49 -19.46 -6.35 -41.47
C TYR A 49 -20.68 -5.78 -42.17
N ILE A 50 -20.99 -4.53 -41.86
CA ILE A 50 -21.94 -3.69 -42.58
C ILE A 50 -21.24 -2.42 -43.06
N GLU A 51 -21.80 -1.77 -44.07
CA GLU A 51 -21.43 -0.42 -44.48
C GLU A 51 -22.60 0.53 -44.21
N TYR A 52 -22.37 1.57 -43.42
CA TYR A 52 -23.38 2.57 -43.11
C TYR A 52 -22.77 3.97 -43.18
N GLN A 53 -23.36 4.82 -44.03
CA GLN A 53 -22.88 6.19 -44.30
C GLN A 53 -21.39 6.28 -44.65
N GLY A 54 -20.88 5.33 -45.44
CA GLY A 54 -19.48 5.29 -45.89
C GLY A 54 -18.48 4.79 -44.84
N VAL A 55 -18.95 4.30 -43.70
CA VAL A 55 -18.11 3.70 -42.65
C VAL A 55 -18.42 2.21 -42.53
N LYS A 56 -17.36 1.41 -42.41
CA LYS A 56 -17.45 -0.03 -42.19
C LYS A 56 -17.50 -0.33 -40.69
N TYR A 57 -18.50 -1.11 -40.27
CA TYR A 57 -18.64 -1.59 -38.89
C TYR A 57 -18.55 -3.11 -38.88
N THR A 58 -17.78 -3.67 -37.96
CA THR A 58 -17.49 -5.11 -37.92
C THR A 58 -18.16 -5.77 -36.72
N LEU A 59 -18.61 -7.01 -36.89
CA LEU A 59 -19.15 -7.85 -35.83
C LEU A 59 -17.98 -8.45 -35.05
N TRP A 60 -17.71 -7.92 -33.86
CA TRP A 60 -16.58 -8.34 -33.03
C TRP A 60 -16.94 -9.45 -32.04
N ARG A 61 -18.22 -9.61 -31.75
CA ARG A 61 -18.80 -10.59 -30.82
C ARG A 61 -20.02 -11.26 -31.48
N PRO A 62 -20.36 -12.51 -31.12
CA PRO A 62 -21.57 -13.15 -31.61
C PRO A 62 -22.84 -12.33 -31.32
N GLU A 63 -23.84 -12.46 -32.17
CA GLU A 63 -25.13 -11.83 -32.02
C GLU A 63 -25.92 -12.31 -30.79
N ASN A 64 -26.74 -11.42 -30.24
CA ASN A 64 -27.77 -11.81 -29.27
C ASN A 64 -29.07 -12.10 -30.02
N PHE A 65 -29.82 -13.13 -29.61
CA PHE A 65 -31.17 -13.35 -30.13
C PHE A 65 -32.12 -13.91 -29.06
N LYS A 66 -33.41 -13.61 -29.23
CA LYS A 66 -34.52 -14.12 -28.42
C LYS A 66 -35.49 -14.85 -29.33
N LYS A 67 -35.85 -16.09 -28.96
CA LYS A 67 -36.81 -16.90 -29.70
C LYS A 67 -38.19 -16.81 -29.06
N HIS A 68 -39.15 -16.19 -29.74
CA HIS A 68 -40.54 -16.09 -29.29
C HIS A 68 -41.44 -17.18 -29.87
N GLY A 69 -41.00 -17.87 -30.93
CA GLY A 69 -41.74 -18.96 -31.54
C GLY A 69 -40.92 -19.69 -32.61
N THR A 70 -41.56 -20.61 -33.35
CA THR A 70 -40.89 -21.36 -34.43
C THR A 70 -40.57 -20.50 -35.65
N ARG A 71 -41.23 -19.35 -35.81
CA ARG A 71 -41.05 -18.41 -36.93
C ARG A 71 -40.82 -16.96 -36.49
N ASN A 72 -40.43 -16.75 -35.23
CA ASN A 72 -40.08 -15.43 -34.73
C ASN A 72 -38.83 -15.53 -33.84
N LEU A 73 -37.67 -15.19 -34.41
CA LEU A 73 -36.41 -15.00 -33.71
C LEU A 73 -36.03 -13.53 -33.84
N GLU A 74 -36.05 -12.81 -32.74
CA GLU A 74 -35.62 -11.41 -32.65
C GLU A 74 -34.12 -11.36 -32.39
N TYR A 75 -33.40 -10.61 -33.21
CA TYR A 75 -31.96 -10.42 -33.13
C TYR A 75 -31.64 -9.02 -32.63
N THR A 76 -30.58 -8.93 -31.84
CA THR A 76 -29.89 -7.69 -31.47
C THR A 76 -28.43 -7.88 -31.80
N VAL A 77 -27.97 -7.19 -32.85
CA VAL A 77 -26.62 -7.34 -33.37
C VAL A 77 -25.87 -6.03 -33.27
N GLU A 78 -24.68 -6.07 -32.68
CA GLU A 78 -23.82 -4.90 -32.44
C GLU A 78 -22.59 -4.97 -33.36
N PHE A 79 -22.50 -4.03 -34.30
CA PHE A 79 -21.33 -3.85 -35.15
C PHE A 79 -20.52 -2.65 -34.65
N GLY A 80 -19.26 -2.87 -34.26
CA GLY A 80 -18.37 -1.83 -33.72
C GLY A 80 -17.34 -1.33 -34.74
N GLY A 81 -16.79 -0.14 -34.49
CA GLY A 81 -15.71 0.45 -35.26
C GLY A 81 -14.33 -0.19 -35.03
N ASP A 82 -13.29 0.49 -35.50
CA ASP A 82 -11.89 0.04 -35.38
C ASP A 82 -11.42 0.00 -33.91
N GLU A 83 -12.02 0.82 -33.04
CA GLU A 83 -11.70 0.90 -31.61
C GLU A 83 -11.86 -0.43 -30.86
N GLU A 84 -12.70 -1.34 -31.36
CA GLU A 84 -12.88 -2.67 -30.78
C GLU A 84 -11.61 -3.53 -30.88
N ALA A 85 -10.68 -3.20 -31.79
CA ALA A 85 -9.37 -3.86 -31.87
C ALA A 85 -8.53 -3.62 -30.59
N LEU A 86 -8.67 -2.46 -29.94
CA LEU A 86 -7.93 -2.15 -28.70
C LEU A 86 -8.32 -3.08 -27.54
N LYS A 87 -9.52 -3.68 -27.60
CA LYS A 87 -10.01 -4.65 -26.60
C LYS A 87 -9.48 -6.07 -26.84
N LYS A 88 -8.76 -6.32 -27.94
CA LYS A 88 -8.18 -7.63 -28.29
C LYS A 88 -6.72 -7.78 -27.88
N TYR A 89 -5.96 -6.70 -27.90
CA TYR A 89 -4.50 -6.73 -27.78
C TYR A 89 -4.03 -6.15 -26.45
N LYS A 90 -3.05 -6.82 -25.83
CA LYS A 90 -2.41 -6.37 -24.58
C LYS A 90 -1.25 -5.45 -24.84
N VAL A 91 -0.99 -4.53 -23.92
CA VAL A 91 0.19 -3.67 -23.94
C VAL A 91 1.43 -4.52 -23.64
N LYS A 92 2.48 -4.39 -24.47
CA LYS A 92 3.75 -5.10 -24.29
C LYS A 92 4.91 -4.12 -24.39
N ASP A 93 5.96 -4.41 -23.62
CA ASP A 93 7.26 -3.79 -23.80
C ASP A 93 7.92 -4.39 -25.04
N LEU A 94 8.11 -3.55 -26.06
CA LEU A 94 8.71 -3.94 -27.34
C LEU A 94 10.23 -3.78 -27.35
N SER A 95 10.82 -3.18 -26.31
CA SER A 95 12.27 -2.93 -26.24
C SER A 95 13.08 -4.18 -25.86
N ILE A 96 12.41 -5.23 -25.39
CA ILE A 96 13.02 -6.47 -24.88
C ILE A 96 12.38 -7.69 -25.53
N THR A 97 13.17 -8.75 -25.70
CA THR A 97 12.72 -10.04 -26.24
C THR A 97 13.09 -11.16 -25.28
N PRO A 98 12.13 -12.00 -24.81
CA PRO A 98 10.70 -11.94 -25.11
C PRO A 98 10.01 -10.72 -24.46
N ASN A 99 9.02 -10.15 -25.16
CA ASN A 99 8.31 -8.96 -24.72
C ASN A 99 7.65 -9.18 -23.34
N LYS A 100 7.80 -8.22 -22.42
CA LYS A 100 7.13 -8.27 -21.11
C LYS A 100 5.72 -7.69 -21.17
N LEU A 101 4.86 -8.21 -20.28
CA LEU A 101 3.48 -7.74 -20.04
C LEU A 101 3.32 -6.99 -18.71
N ILE A 102 4.34 -7.04 -17.85
CA ILE A 102 4.41 -6.35 -16.56
C ILE A 102 5.70 -5.53 -16.59
N PHE A 103 5.56 -4.21 -16.63
CA PHE A 103 6.69 -3.29 -16.77
C PHE A 103 6.28 -1.84 -16.46
N SER A 104 7.26 -1.01 -16.16
CA SER A 104 7.13 0.44 -16.10
C SER A 104 7.78 1.07 -17.35
N TYR A 105 7.21 2.19 -17.81
CA TYR A 105 7.58 2.86 -19.05
C TYR A 105 7.57 4.38 -18.84
N MET A 106 8.74 4.99 -18.86
CA MET A 106 8.90 6.45 -18.78
C MET A 106 8.64 7.04 -20.17
N ALA A 107 7.64 7.90 -20.32
CA ALA A 107 7.25 8.43 -21.62
C ALA A 107 6.50 9.76 -21.54
N THR A 108 6.62 10.59 -22.59
CA THR A 108 5.67 11.67 -22.89
C THR A 108 4.32 11.09 -23.34
N PRO A 109 3.21 11.85 -23.27
CA PRO A 109 1.92 11.39 -23.81
C PRO A 109 2.00 10.92 -25.27
N ARG A 110 2.84 11.56 -26.09
CA ARG A 110 3.07 11.19 -27.50
C ARG A 110 3.77 9.83 -27.63
N GLN A 111 4.81 9.58 -26.84
CA GLN A 111 5.54 8.30 -26.83
C GLN A 111 4.66 7.17 -26.26
N LEU A 112 3.86 7.46 -25.23
CA LEU A 112 2.87 6.51 -24.71
C LEU A 112 1.86 6.11 -25.79
N LEU A 113 1.33 7.09 -26.53
CA LEU A 113 0.40 6.83 -27.63
C LEU A 113 1.07 6.03 -28.76
N GLN A 114 2.36 6.28 -29.03
CA GLN A 114 3.16 5.51 -29.97
C GLN A 114 3.31 4.04 -29.51
N LEU A 115 3.55 3.78 -28.22
CA LEU A 115 3.61 2.42 -27.67
C LEU A 115 2.33 1.63 -27.96
N PHE A 116 1.15 2.26 -27.81
CA PHE A 116 -0.13 1.62 -28.13
C PHE A 116 -0.27 1.32 -29.62
N VAL A 117 0.08 2.28 -30.47
CA VAL A 117 0.05 2.12 -31.93
C VAL A 117 0.99 1.01 -32.40
N ASP A 118 2.20 0.95 -31.84
CA ASP A 118 3.18 -0.08 -32.18
C ASP A 118 2.67 -1.47 -31.75
N ASN A 119 2.06 -1.57 -30.57
CA ASN A 119 1.45 -2.80 -30.10
C ASN A 119 0.27 -3.27 -30.97
N LEU A 120 -0.56 -2.35 -31.47
CA LEU A 120 -1.64 -2.66 -32.42
C LEU A 120 -1.08 -3.16 -33.75
N ASN A 121 -0.07 -2.48 -34.28
CA ASN A 121 0.58 -2.82 -35.55
C ASN A 121 1.37 -4.15 -35.52
N LEU A 122 1.57 -4.79 -34.36
CA LEU A 122 2.09 -6.17 -34.30
C LEU A 122 1.12 -7.23 -34.84
N ARG A 123 -0.16 -6.87 -34.98
CA ARG A 123 -1.24 -7.81 -35.31
C ARG A 123 -2.20 -7.27 -36.37
N GLU A 124 -2.41 -5.97 -36.40
CA GLU A 124 -3.24 -5.30 -37.41
C GLU A 124 -2.53 -4.08 -37.97
N ASP A 125 -2.17 -4.12 -39.25
CA ASP A 125 -1.49 -3.00 -39.90
C ASP A 125 -2.41 -1.77 -40.06
N GLY A 126 -1.78 -0.59 -40.10
CA GLY A 126 -2.40 0.67 -40.51
C GLY A 126 -2.73 1.63 -39.37
N TRP A 127 -2.44 1.27 -38.11
CA TRP A 127 -2.63 2.16 -36.96
C TRP A 127 -1.59 3.28 -36.94
N LYS A 128 -2.03 4.49 -36.58
CA LYS A 128 -1.19 5.70 -36.58
C LYS A 128 -1.47 6.57 -35.36
N VAL A 129 -0.44 7.29 -34.91
CA VAL A 129 -0.57 8.34 -33.89
C VAL A 129 -1.14 9.61 -34.53
N GLY A 130 -2.22 10.13 -33.96
CA GLY A 130 -2.89 11.35 -34.38
C GLY A 130 -2.47 12.58 -33.58
N LYS A 131 -3.44 13.44 -33.25
CA LYS A 131 -3.29 14.59 -32.35
C LYS A 131 -3.04 14.09 -30.94
N CYS A 132 -2.17 14.76 -30.19
CA CYS A 132 -1.86 14.37 -28.82
C CYS A 132 -1.55 15.63 -28.02
N ILE A 133 -1.94 15.67 -26.75
CA ILE A 133 -1.52 16.73 -25.84
C ILE A 133 0.00 16.77 -25.70
N GLU A 134 0.56 17.96 -25.53
CA GLU A 134 1.94 18.12 -25.12
C GLU A 134 2.07 17.88 -23.61
N GLY A 135 3.11 17.18 -23.19
CA GLY A 135 3.37 16.88 -21.79
C GLY A 135 4.78 16.34 -21.58
N VAL A 136 5.26 16.49 -20.36
CA VAL A 136 6.57 15.96 -19.93
C VAL A 136 6.53 14.44 -19.76
N GLU A 137 7.71 13.82 -19.68
CA GLU A 137 7.83 12.38 -19.44
C GLU A 137 7.29 12.01 -18.05
N LYS A 138 6.42 11.00 -17.99
CA LYS A 138 5.88 10.42 -16.76
C LYS A 138 6.11 8.91 -16.78
N LEU A 139 6.22 8.32 -15.59
CA LEU A 139 6.30 6.87 -15.45
C LEU A 139 4.89 6.27 -15.52
N TYR A 140 4.67 5.39 -16.50
CA TYR A 140 3.44 4.61 -16.65
C TYR A 140 3.74 3.15 -16.34
N SER A 141 2.92 2.52 -15.51
CA SER A 141 3.05 1.10 -15.20
C SER A 141 1.92 0.31 -15.83
N PHE A 142 2.27 -0.84 -16.41
CA PHE A 142 1.35 -1.77 -17.06
C PHE A 142 1.43 -3.13 -16.40
N SER A 143 0.28 -3.73 -16.12
CA SER A 143 0.17 -5.08 -15.58
C SER A 143 -0.90 -5.87 -16.35
N ASN A 144 -0.46 -6.63 -17.36
CA ASN A 144 -1.30 -7.60 -18.09
C ASN A 144 -2.62 -7.01 -18.68
N GLU A 145 -2.66 -5.71 -18.98
CA GLU A 145 -3.87 -4.98 -19.39
C GLU A 145 -4.04 -4.88 -20.92
N TYR A 146 -5.28 -4.74 -21.38
CA TYR A 146 -5.61 -4.47 -22.79
C TYR A 146 -5.32 -3.01 -23.14
N ILE A 147 -4.99 -2.74 -24.40
CA ILE A 147 -4.71 -1.38 -24.88
C ILE A 147 -5.90 -0.45 -24.63
N PHE A 148 -7.13 -0.95 -24.73
CA PHE A 148 -8.34 -0.16 -24.46
C PHE A 148 -8.40 0.34 -23.00
N ASP A 149 -8.11 -0.55 -22.04
CA ASP A 149 -8.14 -0.20 -20.61
C ASP A 149 -7.00 0.75 -20.26
N ALA A 150 -5.80 0.48 -20.78
CA ALA A 150 -4.64 1.33 -20.62
C ALA A 150 -4.88 2.72 -21.21
N LEU A 151 -5.44 2.83 -22.44
CA LEU A 151 -5.71 4.10 -23.08
C LEU A 151 -6.75 4.92 -22.30
N ASN A 152 -7.83 4.28 -21.83
CA ASN A 152 -8.85 4.93 -20.99
C ASN A 152 -8.28 5.43 -19.67
N ARG A 153 -7.53 4.57 -18.95
CA ARG A 153 -6.88 4.91 -17.68
C ARG A 153 -5.92 6.09 -17.85
N ASN A 154 -5.02 5.99 -18.83
CA ASN A 154 -4.02 7.03 -19.07
C ASN A 154 -4.64 8.34 -19.59
N ALA A 155 -5.71 8.30 -20.39
CA ALA A 155 -6.46 9.50 -20.75
C ALA A 155 -7.06 10.17 -19.49
N GLY A 156 -7.65 9.39 -18.59
CA GLY A 156 -8.17 9.88 -17.31
C GLY A 156 -7.11 10.43 -16.35
N ASP A 157 -5.94 9.77 -16.26
CA ASP A 157 -4.79 10.23 -15.47
C ASP A 157 -4.21 11.54 -16.06
N LEU A 158 -4.19 11.66 -17.39
CA LEU A 158 -3.75 12.86 -18.11
C LEU A 158 -4.82 13.95 -18.22
N LYS A 159 -6.02 13.74 -17.65
CA LYS A 159 -7.17 14.66 -17.72
C LYS A 159 -7.52 15.07 -19.16
N THR A 160 -7.45 14.09 -20.07
CA THR A 160 -7.74 14.25 -21.50
C THR A 160 -8.69 13.16 -21.99
N GLU A 161 -9.10 13.27 -23.24
CA GLU A 161 -9.92 12.29 -23.94
C GLU A 161 -9.12 11.63 -25.06
N TRP A 162 -9.69 10.59 -25.66
CA TRP A 162 -9.18 10.00 -26.88
C TRP A 162 -10.29 9.86 -27.93
N ASN A 163 -9.89 9.91 -29.19
CA ASN A 163 -10.76 9.68 -30.34
C ASN A 163 -10.06 8.77 -31.34
N ILE A 164 -10.82 7.88 -31.99
CA ILE A 164 -10.29 7.01 -33.04
C ILE A 164 -11.05 7.29 -34.33
N ALA A 165 -10.31 7.62 -35.38
CA ALA A 165 -10.86 7.77 -36.73
C ALA A 165 -9.89 7.15 -37.75
N ASN A 166 -10.38 6.22 -38.57
CA ASN A 166 -9.60 5.55 -39.62
C ASN A 166 -8.25 4.99 -39.08
N LYS A 167 -8.31 4.18 -38.02
CA LYS A 167 -7.13 3.66 -37.29
C LYS A 167 -6.11 4.72 -36.82
N THR A 168 -6.51 5.97 -36.71
CA THR A 168 -5.69 7.03 -36.12
C THR A 168 -6.18 7.31 -34.71
N ILE A 169 -5.30 7.20 -33.72
CA ILE A 169 -5.64 7.47 -32.32
C ILE A 169 -5.21 8.88 -31.96
N ASP A 170 -6.17 9.73 -31.61
CA ASP A 170 -5.95 11.03 -31.00
C ASP A 170 -6.03 10.91 -29.47
N LEU A 171 -5.18 11.62 -28.73
CA LEU A 171 -5.19 11.73 -27.26
C LEU A 171 -5.18 13.22 -26.87
N CYS A 172 -6.33 13.86 -27.04
CA CYS A 172 -6.62 15.25 -26.69
C CYS A 172 -8.12 15.42 -26.47
N LYS A 173 -8.57 16.54 -25.90
CA LYS A 173 -10.01 16.87 -25.86
C LYS A 173 -10.60 16.83 -27.27
N VAL A 174 -11.76 16.21 -27.40
CA VAL A 174 -12.47 16.10 -28.67
C VAL A 174 -13.40 17.30 -28.77
N GLU A 175 -13.04 18.28 -29.60
CA GLU A 175 -13.77 19.56 -29.71
C GLU A 175 -13.92 19.98 -31.19
N TYR A 176 -15.16 20.30 -31.57
CA TYR A 176 -15.53 20.78 -32.91
C TYR A 176 -16.54 21.93 -32.78
N PHE A 177 -16.45 22.93 -33.66
CA PHE A 177 -17.40 24.05 -33.73
C PHE A 177 -17.57 24.85 -32.42
N LYS A 178 -16.54 24.91 -31.58
CA LYS A 178 -16.57 25.65 -30.31
C LYS A 178 -16.85 27.14 -30.51
N ASP A 179 -16.22 27.74 -31.52
CA ASP A 179 -16.38 29.16 -31.87
C ASP A 179 -17.63 29.46 -32.73
N ASP A 180 -18.32 28.41 -33.21
CA ASP A 180 -19.54 28.51 -34.02
C ASP A 180 -20.56 27.41 -33.60
N PRO A 181 -21.01 27.44 -32.34
CA PRO A 181 -21.85 26.40 -31.76
C PRO A 181 -23.24 26.36 -32.40
N LEU A 182 -23.86 25.18 -32.45
CA LEU A 182 -25.20 25.00 -33.00
C LEU A 182 -26.26 25.62 -32.06
N PRO A 183 -27.02 26.67 -32.47
CA PRO A 183 -28.02 27.27 -31.61
C PRO A 183 -29.26 26.37 -31.49
N LEU A 184 -29.59 25.94 -30.28
CA LEU A 184 -30.78 25.13 -29.98
C LEU A 184 -31.52 25.64 -28.73
N SER A 185 -32.85 25.52 -28.74
CA SER A 185 -33.69 25.85 -27.59
C SER A 185 -34.95 24.96 -27.57
N TYR A 186 -35.76 25.03 -26.51
CA TYR A 186 -36.99 24.23 -26.46
C TYR A 186 -38.14 24.84 -27.26
N GLY A 187 -38.96 23.96 -27.82
CA GLY A 187 -40.27 24.31 -28.35
C GLY A 187 -40.32 24.48 -29.87
N LYS A 188 -41.52 24.83 -30.36
CA LYS A 188 -41.83 24.88 -31.78
C LYS A 188 -40.92 25.87 -32.51
N GLY A 189 -40.05 25.34 -33.38
CA GLY A 189 -39.12 26.14 -34.19
C GLY A 189 -37.68 26.14 -33.67
N ASN A 190 -37.43 25.55 -32.50
CA ASN A 190 -36.17 25.74 -31.77
C ASN A 190 -35.29 24.47 -31.68
N GLY A 191 -35.69 23.36 -32.29
CA GLY A 191 -34.86 22.17 -32.45
C GLY A 191 -35.23 21.03 -31.50
N PHE A 192 -35.24 21.24 -30.19
CA PHE A 192 -35.51 20.18 -29.21
C PHE A 192 -37.01 19.91 -28.97
N LEU A 193 -37.35 18.64 -28.74
CA LEU A 193 -38.66 18.22 -28.22
C LEU A 193 -38.81 18.56 -26.73
N PRO A 194 -40.05 18.72 -26.21
CA PRO A 194 -40.29 18.85 -24.77
C PRO A 194 -39.88 17.59 -23.98
N GLY A 195 -39.38 17.75 -22.74
CA GLY A 195 -39.04 16.63 -21.84
C GLY A 195 -37.57 16.56 -21.41
N THR A 196 -36.74 17.41 -21.97
CA THR A 196 -35.35 17.69 -21.64
C THR A 196 -35.18 18.40 -20.29
N GLY A 197 -34.23 17.96 -19.46
CA GLY A 197 -33.96 18.53 -18.14
C GLY A 197 -32.48 18.52 -17.77
N ARG A 198 -32.12 19.30 -16.74
CA ARG A 198 -30.78 19.28 -16.13
C ARG A 198 -30.67 18.12 -15.16
N ALA A 199 -29.61 17.34 -15.28
CA ALA A 199 -29.18 16.41 -14.26
C ALA A 199 -27.84 16.87 -13.67
N ASN A 200 -27.73 16.85 -12.34
CA ASN A 200 -26.46 17.07 -11.66
C ASN A 200 -25.50 15.93 -12.03
N THR A 201 -24.23 16.29 -12.25
CA THR A 201 -23.19 15.30 -12.52
C THR A 201 -22.38 15.05 -11.24
N GLY A 202 -22.71 13.98 -10.52
CA GLY A 202 -22.05 13.63 -9.24
C GLY A 202 -22.46 14.51 -8.05
N ASP A 203 -21.70 14.39 -6.96
CA ASP A 203 -21.97 15.05 -5.67
C ASP A 203 -21.09 16.30 -5.41
N LYS A 204 -20.18 16.66 -6.34
CA LYS A 204 -19.23 17.75 -6.16
C LYS A 204 -19.84 19.11 -6.55
N GLN A 205 -19.67 20.10 -5.67
CA GLN A 205 -19.99 21.50 -5.98
C GLN A 205 -18.86 22.14 -6.80
N PRO A 206 -19.11 23.29 -7.46
CA PRO A 206 -18.07 24.03 -8.15
C PRO A 206 -16.90 24.37 -7.23
N ILE A 207 -15.68 24.18 -7.72
CA ILE A 207 -14.47 24.47 -6.96
C ILE A 207 -14.25 25.98 -6.91
N VAL A 208 -14.07 26.52 -5.71
CA VAL A 208 -13.78 27.96 -5.49
C VAL A 208 -12.39 28.22 -4.92
N ILE A 209 -11.79 27.22 -4.27
CA ILE A 209 -10.41 27.24 -3.77
C ILE A 209 -9.76 25.92 -4.17
N LEU A 210 -8.59 26.00 -4.81
CA LEU A 210 -7.79 24.83 -5.19
C LEU A 210 -6.46 24.84 -4.43
N TYR A 211 -6.29 23.92 -3.49
CA TYR A 211 -4.99 23.67 -2.87
C TYR A 211 -4.09 22.93 -3.84
N VAL A 212 -2.81 23.32 -3.90
CA VAL A 212 -1.84 22.74 -4.82
C VAL A 212 -0.64 22.25 -4.04
N GLN A 213 -0.30 20.98 -4.21
CA GLN A 213 0.87 20.37 -3.60
C GLN A 213 1.86 19.94 -4.68
N GLY A 214 3.02 20.60 -4.74
CA GLY A 214 4.07 20.28 -5.70
C GLY A 214 5.04 19.20 -5.23
N GLY A 215 6.00 18.84 -6.09
CA GLY A 215 7.00 17.82 -5.80
C GLY A 215 8.02 18.23 -4.74
N GLU A 216 8.65 17.22 -4.11
CA GLU A 216 9.65 17.37 -3.04
C GLU A 216 11.10 17.29 -3.53
N ARG A 217 11.29 16.89 -4.80
CA ARG A 217 12.63 16.65 -5.37
C ARG A 217 13.36 17.96 -5.64
N ASN A 218 14.68 17.94 -5.47
CA ASN A 218 15.58 19.05 -5.78
C ASN A 218 15.25 20.36 -5.06
N ILE A 219 14.69 20.25 -3.85
CA ILE A 219 14.37 21.37 -2.97
C ILE A 219 15.17 21.22 -1.67
N ASP A 220 15.96 22.23 -1.35
CA ASP A 220 16.57 22.37 -0.03
C ASP A 220 15.57 23.06 0.90
N ALA A 221 14.84 22.29 1.71
CA ALA A 221 13.80 22.81 2.60
C ALA A 221 14.33 23.87 3.58
N SER A 222 15.61 23.81 3.96
CA SER A 222 16.23 24.76 4.87
C SER A 222 16.40 26.15 4.23
N LYS A 223 16.64 26.20 2.92
CA LYS A 223 16.80 27.45 2.15
C LYS A 223 15.48 27.93 1.55
N TYR A 224 14.68 27.01 1.01
CA TYR A 224 13.41 27.31 0.34
C TYR A 224 12.28 27.63 1.32
N GLY A 225 12.32 27.07 2.53
CA GLY A 225 11.31 27.27 3.58
C GLY A 225 10.05 26.40 3.43
N SER A 226 10.08 25.41 2.54
CA SER A 226 9.03 24.39 2.35
C SER A 226 9.67 23.07 1.93
N THR A 227 9.06 21.93 2.29
CA THR A 227 9.48 20.60 1.84
C THR A 227 8.96 20.25 0.45
N THR A 228 7.91 20.94 -0.01
CA THR A 228 7.30 20.79 -1.34
C THR A 228 7.39 22.09 -2.13
N LEU A 229 7.40 21.98 -3.46
CA LEU A 229 7.29 23.12 -4.36
C LEU A 229 5.97 23.87 -4.11
N LEU A 230 6.06 25.21 -3.97
CA LEU A 230 4.92 26.09 -3.80
C LEU A 230 4.55 26.79 -5.11
N LEU A 231 3.30 27.27 -5.21
CA LEU A 231 2.91 28.21 -6.26
C LEU A 231 3.68 29.53 -6.12
N PRO A 232 3.85 30.29 -7.22
CA PRO A 232 4.35 31.66 -7.16
C PRO A 232 3.50 32.48 -6.18
N LYS A 233 4.12 33.05 -5.15
CA LYS A 233 3.40 33.69 -4.03
C LYS A 233 2.77 35.01 -4.45
N ASP A 234 1.49 35.21 -4.10
CA ASP A 234 0.74 36.46 -4.30
C ASP A 234 0.80 36.98 -5.75
N GLN A 235 0.57 36.09 -6.72
CA GLN A 235 0.59 36.39 -8.16
C GLN A 235 -0.82 36.31 -8.76
N GLU A 236 -1.11 37.22 -9.68
CA GLU A 236 -2.33 37.20 -10.50
C GLU A 236 -2.00 36.74 -11.93
N VAL A 237 -2.82 35.84 -12.48
CA VAL A 237 -2.72 35.34 -13.85
C VAL A 237 -4.07 35.35 -14.54
N GLU A 238 -4.07 35.64 -15.83
CA GLU A 238 -5.26 35.58 -16.68
C GLU A 238 -5.19 34.32 -17.55
N TYR A 239 -6.29 33.57 -17.57
CA TYR A 239 -6.46 32.37 -18.38
C TYR A 239 -7.88 32.36 -18.96
N GLU A 240 -8.00 32.29 -20.29
CA GLU A 240 -9.29 32.26 -21.01
C GLU A 240 -10.26 33.40 -20.58
N GLY A 241 -9.72 34.61 -20.36
CA GLY A 241 -10.47 35.81 -19.97
C GLY A 241 -10.89 35.86 -18.49
N ARG A 242 -10.46 34.89 -17.67
CA ARG A 242 -10.71 34.83 -16.21
C ARG A 242 -9.42 35.10 -15.45
N LYS A 243 -9.52 35.76 -14.30
CA LYS A 243 -8.38 36.12 -13.45
C LYS A 243 -8.30 35.20 -12.24
N TYR A 244 -7.11 34.69 -11.96
CA TYR A 244 -6.80 33.80 -10.85
C TYR A 244 -5.70 34.39 -9.98
N HIS A 245 -5.84 34.25 -8.67
CA HIS A 245 -4.90 34.76 -7.68
C HIS A 245 -4.36 33.62 -6.82
N THR A 246 -3.05 33.59 -6.62
CA THR A 246 -2.41 32.64 -5.70
C THR A 246 -2.35 33.20 -4.28
N SER A 247 -2.43 32.32 -3.28
CA SER A 247 -2.35 32.73 -1.88
C SER A 247 -0.98 33.33 -1.52
N LYS A 248 -0.93 34.11 -0.44
CA LYS A 248 0.30 34.79 0.03
C LYS A 248 1.42 33.82 0.40
N ASP A 249 1.06 32.63 0.85
CA ASP A 249 1.95 31.53 1.20
C ASP A 249 2.21 30.58 0.02
N GLY A 250 1.48 30.71 -1.11
CA GLY A 250 1.66 29.91 -2.31
C GLY A 250 1.08 28.49 -2.24
N THR A 251 0.11 28.25 -1.36
CA THR A 251 -0.48 26.93 -1.09
C THR A 251 -1.77 26.66 -1.86
N PHE A 252 -2.50 27.69 -2.26
CA PHE A 252 -3.73 27.55 -3.04
C PHE A 252 -3.90 28.68 -4.06
N LEU A 253 -4.85 28.50 -4.98
CA LEU A 253 -5.35 29.58 -5.85
C LEU A 253 -6.88 29.62 -5.88
N TYR A 254 -7.41 30.78 -6.27
CA TYR A 254 -8.83 31.03 -6.43
C TYR A 254 -9.06 32.05 -7.55
N ARG A 255 -10.31 32.14 -8.03
CA ARG A 255 -10.69 33.11 -9.06
C ARG A 255 -10.98 34.48 -8.44
N SER A 256 -10.37 35.55 -8.97
CA SER A 256 -10.35 36.88 -8.33
C SER A 256 -11.72 37.57 -8.23
N ASP A 257 -12.66 37.23 -9.10
CA ASP A 257 -13.98 37.87 -9.23
C ASP A 257 -15.13 37.04 -8.62
N ARG A 258 -14.82 35.93 -7.94
CA ARG A 258 -15.81 35.07 -7.29
C ARG A 258 -15.73 35.11 -5.77
N ASP A 259 -16.88 34.97 -5.14
CA ASP A 259 -16.97 34.79 -3.69
C ASP A 259 -16.49 33.39 -3.31
N THR A 260 -15.42 33.32 -2.53
CA THR A 260 -14.83 32.05 -2.05
C THR A 260 -15.65 31.40 -0.94
N THR A 261 -16.73 32.03 -0.45
CA THR A 261 -17.61 31.47 0.58
C THR A 261 -18.74 30.59 0.03
N ALA A 262 -18.97 30.62 -1.29
CA ALA A 262 -20.05 29.88 -1.96
C ALA A 262 -19.46 28.85 -2.94
N GLY A 263 -19.09 27.67 -2.44
CA GLY A 263 -18.57 26.55 -3.24
C GLY A 263 -17.80 25.53 -2.40
N GLN A 264 -16.97 24.73 -3.06
CA GLN A 264 -16.17 23.68 -2.44
C GLN A 264 -14.66 23.91 -2.61
N GLU A 265 -13.88 23.43 -1.65
CA GLU A 265 -12.42 23.31 -1.75
C GLU A 265 -12.06 21.96 -2.40
N ASP A 266 -11.00 21.93 -3.21
CA ASP A 266 -10.40 20.69 -3.71
C ASP A 266 -8.86 20.77 -3.71
N GLY A 267 -8.22 19.64 -3.99
CA GLY A 267 -6.76 19.53 -4.09
C GLY A 267 -6.29 19.14 -5.49
N TYR A 268 -5.17 19.71 -5.92
CA TYR A 268 -4.43 19.31 -7.10
C TYR A 268 -3.06 18.76 -6.69
N ASP A 269 -2.83 17.49 -7.06
CA ASP A 269 -1.54 16.82 -6.89
C ASP A 269 -0.62 17.18 -8.07
N GLY A 270 0.32 18.08 -7.79
CA GLY A 270 1.40 18.50 -8.68
C GLY A 270 2.73 17.84 -8.32
N SER A 271 2.75 16.69 -7.64
CA SER A 271 3.98 16.03 -7.18
C SER A 271 4.95 15.67 -8.31
N HIS A 272 4.46 15.57 -9.55
CA HIS A 272 5.30 15.37 -10.75
C HIS A 272 6.05 16.63 -11.18
N VAL A 273 5.66 17.81 -10.70
CA VAL A 273 6.32 19.08 -10.99
C VAL A 273 7.30 19.42 -9.87
N TYR A 274 8.57 19.48 -10.21
CA TYR A 274 9.65 19.81 -9.29
C TYR A 274 10.77 20.54 -10.05
N PRO A 275 11.63 21.32 -9.35
CA PRO A 275 12.78 21.95 -9.97
C PRO A 275 13.64 20.90 -10.67
N SER A 276 13.76 21.00 -11.99
CA SER A 276 14.53 20.05 -12.78
C SER A 276 15.13 20.71 -14.02
N ARG A 277 16.21 20.10 -14.52
CA ARG A 277 16.79 20.39 -15.83
C ARG A 277 17.06 19.06 -16.51
N VAL A 278 16.39 18.82 -17.64
CA VAL A 278 16.70 17.68 -18.50
C VAL A 278 17.85 18.06 -19.43
N GLY A 279 19.02 17.47 -19.19
CA GLY A 279 20.22 17.65 -20.00
C GLY A 279 20.24 16.70 -21.20
N THR A 280 21.13 16.97 -22.16
CA THR A 280 21.39 16.09 -23.31
C THR A 280 22.87 15.82 -23.43
N ILE A 281 23.23 14.54 -23.52
CA ILE A 281 24.62 14.11 -23.58
C ILE A 281 25.24 14.53 -24.90
N SER A 282 26.30 15.30 -24.79
CA SER A 282 27.10 15.78 -25.92
C SER A 282 28.26 14.84 -26.22
N GLU A 283 28.83 14.21 -25.21
CA GLU A 283 29.94 13.26 -25.33
C GLU A 283 29.92 12.22 -24.20
N VAL A 284 30.45 11.03 -24.46
CA VAL A 284 30.62 9.95 -23.47
C VAL A 284 32.09 9.56 -23.43
N ILE A 285 32.68 9.61 -22.24
CA ILE A 285 34.08 9.25 -21.99
C ILE A 285 34.12 7.89 -21.30
N VAL A 286 34.87 6.95 -21.86
CA VAL A 286 35.14 5.65 -21.24
C VAL A 286 36.38 5.81 -20.38
N ALA A 287 36.21 6.13 -19.10
CA ALA A 287 37.32 6.39 -18.19
C ALA A 287 38.08 5.09 -17.85
N ASP A 288 37.37 3.99 -17.59
CA ASP A 288 37.94 2.66 -17.37
C ASP A 288 36.88 1.59 -17.66
N ALA A 289 37.00 0.92 -18.81
CA ALA A 289 36.03 -0.07 -19.25
C ALA A 289 36.03 -1.35 -18.39
N GLU A 290 37.17 -1.72 -17.80
CA GLU A 290 37.26 -2.93 -16.96
C GLU A 290 36.55 -2.73 -15.62
N LYS A 291 36.51 -1.50 -15.13
CA LYS A 291 35.81 -1.11 -13.91
C LYS A 291 34.43 -0.51 -14.13
N ASN A 292 33.92 -0.53 -15.37
CA ASN A 292 32.60 0.00 -15.74
C ASN A 292 32.44 1.52 -15.54
N PHE A 293 33.54 2.30 -15.55
CA PHE A 293 33.48 3.75 -15.41
C PHE A 293 33.23 4.44 -16.75
N TYR A 294 32.07 5.11 -16.85
CA TYR A 294 31.64 5.91 -17.99
C TYR A 294 31.22 7.29 -17.51
N ASP A 295 31.89 8.32 -18.02
CA ASP A 295 31.58 9.71 -17.73
C ASP A 295 30.79 10.32 -18.89
N ILE A 296 30.05 11.40 -18.63
CA ILE A 296 29.26 12.08 -19.65
C ILE A 296 29.55 13.59 -19.63
N ILE A 297 29.50 14.22 -20.80
CA ILE A 297 29.62 15.68 -20.95
C ILE A 297 28.33 16.25 -21.52
N ASP A 298 27.88 17.37 -20.96
CA ASP A 298 26.76 18.17 -21.49
C ASP A 298 27.15 19.64 -21.62
N ILE A 299 27.55 20.05 -22.82
CA ILE A 299 27.98 21.43 -23.11
C ILE A 299 26.83 22.44 -23.04
N SER A 300 25.57 22.00 -22.95
CA SER A 300 24.41 22.89 -22.86
C SER A 300 24.15 23.39 -21.43
N ILE A 301 24.94 22.98 -20.43
CA ILE A 301 24.85 23.48 -19.06
C ILE A 301 25.34 24.94 -19.01
N PRO A 302 24.49 25.91 -18.58
CA PRO A 302 24.88 27.32 -18.48
C PRO A 302 26.01 27.56 -17.47
N ASP A 303 26.81 28.61 -17.67
CA ASP A 303 27.86 29.04 -16.72
C ASP A 303 27.30 29.38 -15.33
N ALA A 304 26.05 29.85 -15.25
CA ALA A 304 25.41 30.15 -13.97
C ALA A 304 24.96 28.91 -13.18
N LEU A 305 25.02 27.71 -13.79
CA LEU A 305 24.59 26.46 -13.18
C LEU A 305 25.79 25.56 -12.87
N ASP A 306 26.42 25.82 -11.73
CA ASP A 306 27.45 24.95 -11.16
C ASP A 306 26.82 23.97 -10.16
N TYR A 307 26.53 22.75 -10.62
CA TYR A 307 25.92 21.72 -9.78
C TYR A 307 26.69 21.46 -8.48
N ALA A 308 28.02 21.61 -8.45
CA ALA A 308 28.80 21.38 -7.23
C ALA A 308 28.42 22.33 -6.09
N GLN A 309 27.90 23.53 -6.40
CA GLN A 309 27.51 24.54 -5.41
C GLN A 309 26.10 24.35 -4.85
N TYR A 310 25.28 23.52 -5.48
CA TYR A 310 23.87 23.36 -5.12
C TYR A 310 23.55 22.02 -4.44
N ARG A 311 24.58 21.28 -3.98
CA ARG A 311 24.37 20.05 -3.22
C ARG A 311 23.47 20.27 -1.99
N ILE A 312 22.52 19.36 -1.77
CA ILE A 312 21.66 19.37 -0.58
C ILE A 312 22.35 18.54 0.50
N ALA A 313 22.60 19.15 1.66
CA ALA A 313 23.23 18.45 2.78
C ALA A 313 22.38 17.24 3.22
N GLY A 314 23.02 16.08 3.39
CA GLY A 314 22.35 14.84 3.76
C GLY A 314 21.61 14.12 2.62
N GLN A 315 21.70 14.61 1.38
CA GLN A 315 21.23 13.89 0.19
C GLN A 315 22.41 13.55 -0.72
N ARG A 316 22.35 12.37 -1.36
CA ARG A 316 23.33 11.97 -2.39
C ARG A 316 22.87 12.49 -3.74
N ALA A 317 23.78 13.14 -4.47
CA ALA A 317 23.50 13.54 -5.84
C ALA A 317 23.53 12.31 -6.76
N THR A 318 22.52 12.18 -7.60
CA THR A 318 22.36 11.06 -8.53
C THR A 318 22.05 11.58 -9.93
N ILE A 319 22.34 10.74 -10.92
CA ILE A 319 21.97 10.95 -12.31
C ILE A 319 20.99 9.86 -12.74
N LYS A 320 19.87 10.27 -13.32
CA LYS A 320 18.92 9.37 -13.94
C LYS A 320 18.89 9.60 -15.44
N PHE A 321 18.95 8.52 -16.20
CA PHE A 321 18.79 8.58 -17.64
C PHE A 321 17.30 8.55 -18.00
N GLU A 322 16.86 9.52 -18.78
CA GLU A 322 15.48 9.62 -19.26
C GLU A 322 15.31 8.97 -20.64
N SER A 323 16.41 8.76 -21.37
CA SER A 323 16.41 8.03 -22.65
C SER A 323 17.65 7.15 -22.82
N GLY A 324 17.70 6.43 -23.94
CA GLY A 324 18.83 5.58 -24.30
C GLY A 324 18.76 4.18 -23.67
N ARG A 325 19.88 3.47 -23.68
CA ARG A 325 19.95 2.10 -23.14
C ARG A 325 19.87 2.03 -21.62
N LEU A 326 20.08 3.16 -20.96
CA LEU A 326 19.98 3.30 -19.50
C LEU A 326 18.66 3.98 -19.07
N ALA A 327 17.72 4.22 -19.98
CA ALA A 327 16.46 4.89 -19.67
C ALA A 327 15.76 4.29 -18.44
N GLY A 328 15.35 5.16 -17.52
CA GLY A 328 14.72 4.80 -16.24
C GLY A 328 15.70 4.40 -15.13
N ARG A 329 16.98 4.18 -15.42
CA ARG A 329 17.99 3.80 -14.42
C ARG A 329 18.66 5.02 -13.80
N GLU A 330 18.90 4.92 -12.50
CA GLU A 330 19.50 5.96 -11.67
C GLU A 330 20.82 5.45 -11.09
N PHE A 331 21.83 6.32 -11.13
CA PHE A 331 23.19 6.03 -10.67
C PHE A 331 23.67 7.15 -9.75
N ASP A 332 24.48 6.79 -8.76
CA ASP A 332 25.18 7.77 -7.95
C ASP A 332 26.18 8.55 -8.80
N LEU A 333 26.35 9.83 -8.50
CA LEU A 333 27.52 10.59 -8.94
C LEU A 333 28.65 10.42 -7.91
N GLU A 334 29.90 10.46 -8.38
CA GLU A 334 31.05 10.47 -7.48
C GLU A 334 30.93 11.67 -6.53
N GLN A 335 31.05 11.45 -5.22
CA GLN A 335 30.90 12.50 -4.22
C GLN A 335 31.49 12.07 -2.88
N THR A 336 31.79 13.04 -2.03
CA THR A 336 32.07 12.86 -0.60
C THR A 336 30.85 13.29 0.24
N ASP A 337 30.95 13.16 1.55
CA ASP A 337 29.89 13.61 2.46
C ASP A 337 29.71 15.15 2.45
N GLU A 338 30.68 15.89 1.92
CA GLU A 338 30.69 17.35 1.89
C GLU A 338 30.60 17.93 0.47
N GLU A 339 31.19 17.28 -0.54
CA GLU A 339 31.38 17.84 -1.89
C GLU A 339 30.94 16.90 -3.02
N LEU A 340 30.36 17.46 -4.09
CA LEU A 340 30.05 16.74 -5.33
C LEU A 340 31.29 16.68 -6.24
N THR A 341 32.22 15.77 -5.96
CA THR A 341 33.49 15.62 -6.71
C THR A 341 33.31 15.08 -8.13
N GLY A 342 32.18 14.44 -8.39
CA GLY A 342 31.80 13.84 -9.66
C GLY A 342 31.25 14.83 -10.67
N TYR A 343 31.17 16.12 -10.36
CA TYR A 343 30.84 17.16 -11.34
C TYR A 343 32.00 18.13 -11.52
N VAL A 344 32.53 18.22 -12.74
CA VAL A 344 33.59 19.17 -13.10
C VAL A 344 32.99 20.29 -13.94
N HIS A 345 32.70 21.43 -13.30
CA HIS A 345 31.99 22.52 -13.98
C HIS A 345 32.76 23.05 -15.20
N ALA A 346 34.08 23.24 -15.15
CA ALA A 346 34.84 23.74 -16.30
C ALA A 346 34.70 22.86 -17.57
N GLU A 347 34.49 21.55 -17.38
CA GLU A 347 34.36 20.56 -18.45
C GLU A 347 32.92 20.17 -18.74
N ARG A 348 31.97 20.59 -17.89
CA ARG A 348 30.57 20.13 -17.88
C ARG A 348 30.44 18.60 -17.84
N CYS A 349 31.35 17.97 -17.10
CA CYS A 349 31.51 16.52 -17.04
C CYS A 349 30.87 15.96 -15.75
N PHE A 350 30.11 14.88 -15.88
CA PHE A 350 29.60 14.07 -14.77
C PHE A 350 30.27 12.70 -14.75
N LYS A 351 30.76 12.31 -13.57
CA LYS A 351 31.36 11.01 -13.31
C LYS A 351 30.36 10.09 -12.62
N ILE A 352 30.07 8.96 -13.26
CA ILE A 352 29.01 8.03 -12.84
C ILE A 352 29.63 6.91 -12.01
N VAL A 353 29.04 6.62 -10.87
CA VAL A 353 29.39 5.47 -10.03
C VAL A 353 28.68 4.23 -10.56
N PRO A 354 29.41 3.16 -10.93
CA PRO A 354 28.80 1.93 -11.40
C PRO A 354 27.95 1.26 -10.31
N ALA A 355 26.80 0.71 -10.68
CA ALA A 355 25.87 0.03 -9.79
C ALA A 355 25.49 -1.35 -10.34
N GLU A 356 25.29 -2.33 -9.46
CA GLU A 356 24.75 -3.64 -9.84
C GLU A 356 23.23 -3.55 -9.96
N LEU A 357 22.72 -3.66 -11.19
CA LEU A 357 21.30 -3.60 -11.52
C LEU A 357 20.93 -4.81 -12.38
N ASP A 358 19.79 -5.45 -12.10
CA ASP A 358 19.33 -6.65 -12.83
C ASP A 358 20.38 -7.79 -12.90
N GLY A 359 21.25 -7.90 -11.88
CA GLY A 359 22.32 -8.92 -11.82
C GLY A 359 23.55 -8.64 -12.70
N GLN A 360 23.72 -7.40 -13.19
CA GLN A 360 24.91 -6.96 -13.92
C GLN A 360 25.37 -5.60 -13.42
N VAL A 361 26.69 -5.37 -13.40
CA VAL A 361 27.25 -4.03 -13.11
C VAL A 361 27.07 -3.14 -14.33
N MET A 362 26.53 -1.94 -14.11
CA MET A 362 26.23 -0.95 -15.14
C MET A 362 26.72 0.43 -14.69
N PRO A 363 27.11 1.35 -15.59
CA PRO A 363 27.12 1.19 -17.05
C PRO A 363 28.14 0.17 -17.56
N ASN A 364 27.88 -0.50 -18.69
CA ASN A 364 28.81 -1.46 -19.29
C ASN A 364 28.74 -1.40 -20.83
N GLU A 365 29.52 -2.23 -21.54
CA GLU A 365 29.58 -2.19 -23.00
C GLU A 365 28.19 -2.29 -23.66
N THR A 366 27.29 -3.11 -23.11
CA THR A 366 25.92 -3.27 -23.63
C THR A 366 25.02 -2.12 -23.18
N PHE A 367 25.06 -1.79 -21.89
CA PHE A 367 24.24 -0.78 -21.24
C PHE A 367 25.09 0.45 -20.86
N ARG A 368 25.53 1.21 -21.87
CA ARG A 368 26.26 2.47 -21.68
C ARG A 368 25.44 3.67 -22.13
N PRO A 369 25.71 4.86 -21.58
CA PRO A 369 25.19 6.11 -22.16
C PRO A 369 25.72 6.31 -23.58
N ALA A 370 24.96 7.05 -24.39
CA ALA A 370 25.33 7.45 -25.74
C ALA A 370 25.07 8.95 -25.98
N VAL A 371 25.75 9.52 -26.99
CA VAL A 371 25.51 10.89 -27.44
C VAL A 371 24.06 11.04 -27.88
N GLY A 372 23.40 12.11 -27.41
CA GLY A 372 21.98 12.38 -27.64
C GLY A 372 21.05 11.81 -26.57
N ASP A 373 21.54 10.97 -25.65
CA ASP A 373 20.73 10.50 -24.54
C ASP A 373 20.41 11.64 -23.56
N LYS A 374 19.20 11.62 -22.99
CA LYS A 374 18.72 12.61 -22.04
C LYS A 374 18.89 12.12 -20.60
N TYR A 375 19.13 13.04 -19.69
CA TYR A 375 19.29 12.74 -18.27
C TYR A 375 18.77 13.88 -17.39
N ALA A 376 18.54 13.58 -16.11
CA ALA A 376 18.24 14.55 -15.07
C ALA A 376 19.10 14.27 -13.83
N ILE A 377 19.43 15.32 -13.08
CA ILE A 377 20.17 15.22 -11.81
C ILE A 377 19.20 15.35 -10.64
N PHE A 378 19.37 14.48 -9.65
CA PHE A 378 18.60 14.47 -8.40
C PHE A 378 19.51 14.64 -7.18
N GLY A 379 18.91 14.89 -6.01
CA GLY A 379 19.63 15.11 -4.75
C GLY A 379 20.35 16.47 -4.71
N ILE A 380 19.95 17.40 -5.56
CA ILE A 380 20.59 18.70 -5.73
C ILE A 380 19.56 19.81 -5.77
N ALA A 381 19.82 20.94 -5.10
CA ALA A 381 19.01 22.12 -5.29
C ALA A 381 19.27 22.70 -6.69
N LEU A 382 18.32 23.43 -7.24
CA LEU A 382 18.57 24.21 -8.46
C LEU A 382 18.46 25.71 -8.15
N PRO A 383 19.14 26.57 -8.92
CA PRO A 383 18.99 28.02 -8.78
C PRO A 383 17.54 28.47 -8.99
N ASP A 384 17.20 29.64 -8.42
CA ASP A 384 15.84 30.19 -8.40
C ASP A 384 15.17 30.23 -9.79
N VAL A 385 15.92 30.41 -10.88
CA VAL A 385 15.38 30.41 -12.25
C VAL A 385 14.70 29.08 -12.66
N TYR A 386 15.09 27.96 -12.04
CA TYR A 386 14.47 26.65 -12.25
C TYR A 386 13.35 26.37 -11.24
N ILE A 387 13.34 27.09 -10.11
CA ILE A 387 12.31 26.97 -9.07
C ILE A 387 11.15 27.92 -9.36
N CYS A 388 11.38 29.23 -9.28
CA CYS A 388 10.38 30.27 -9.46
C CYS A 388 11.02 31.60 -9.85
N ASP A 389 10.85 32.02 -11.10
CA ASP A 389 11.20 33.37 -11.56
C ASP A 389 9.92 34.15 -11.90
N ASN A 390 9.55 35.09 -11.03
CA ASN A 390 8.36 35.93 -11.21
C ASN A 390 8.51 37.00 -12.30
N VAL A 391 9.74 37.36 -12.69
CA VAL A 391 9.99 38.38 -13.71
C VAL A 391 9.75 37.78 -15.10
N SER A 392 10.34 36.62 -15.38
CA SER A 392 10.15 35.91 -16.65
C SER A 392 8.93 34.99 -16.65
N LYS A 393 8.32 34.75 -15.47
CA LYS A 393 7.23 33.79 -15.24
C LYS A 393 7.63 32.37 -15.65
N SER A 394 8.83 31.95 -15.28
CA SER A 394 9.39 30.62 -15.58
C SER A 394 9.74 29.82 -14.33
N GLY A 395 10.15 28.57 -14.53
CA GLY A 395 10.51 27.65 -13.45
C GLY A 395 9.34 26.77 -13.02
N ALA A 396 9.66 25.73 -12.25
CA ALA A 396 8.71 24.68 -11.87
C ALA A 396 7.45 25.21 -11.19
N SER A 397 7.56 26.23 -10.33
CA SER A 397 6.40 26.86 -9.67
C SER A 397 5.42 27.46 -10.68
N TRP A 398 5.91 28.12 -11.73
CA TRP A 398 5.06 28.71 -12.76
C TRP A 398 4.46 27.67 -13.69
N ASP A 399 5.20 26.60 -13.99
CA ASP A 399 4.66 25.46 -14.75
C ASP A 399 3.53 24.79 -13.98
N MET A 400 3.72 24.57 -12.67
CA MET A 400 2.70 24.06 -11.76
C MET A 400 1.48 24.99 -11.67
N LEU A 401 1.69 26.32 -11.61
CA LEU A 401 0.59 27.29 -11.61
C LEU A 401 -0.24 27.22 -12.90
N ARG A 402 0.39 27.09 -14.07
CA ARG A 402 -0.36 26.94 -15.33
C ARG A 402 -1.19 25.66 -15.36
N GLU A 403 -0.64 24.55 -14.86
CA GLU A 403 -1.40 23.29 -14.75
C GLU A 403 -2.57 23.41 -13.77
N ALA A 404 -2.36 24.04 -12.61
CA ALA A 404 -3.37 24.19 -11.58
C ALA A 404 -4.48 25.19 -11.96
N VAL A 405 -4.14 26.30 -12.64
CA VAL A 405 -5.13 27.25 -13.18
C VAL A 405 -6.02 26.59 -14.22
N ARG A 406 -5.42 25.82 -15.13
CA ARG A 406 -6.19 25.04 -16.11
C ARG A 406 -7.14 24.07 -15.40
N TYR A 407 -6.67 23.38 -14.36
CA TYR A 407 -7.52 22.47 -13.57
C TYR A 407 -8.68 23.21 -12.88
N LEU A 408 -8.42 24.36 -12.25
CA LEU A 408 -9.47 25.15 -11.59
C LEU A 408 -10.50 25.66 -12.61
N TYR A 409 -10.04 26.23 -13.73
CA TYR A 409 -10.90 26.70 -14.82
C TYR A 409 -11.89 25.61 -15.29
N GLU A 410 -11.45 24.36 -15.36
CA GLU A 410 -12.28 23.24 -15.81
C GLU A 410 -13.31 22.74 -14.77
N ASN A 411 -13.14 23.09 -13.50
CA ASN A 411 -13.95 22.56 -12.39
C ASN A 411 -14.66 23.64 -11.56
N GLU A 412 -14.50 24.91 -11.91
CA GLU A 412 -15.13 26.04 -11.21
C GLU A 412 -16.55 26.33 -11.67
N ASP A 413 -17.05 25.73 -12.75
CA ASP A 413 -18.44 25.90 -13.19
C ASP A 413 -19.32 24.73 -12.71
N GLU A 414 -20.64 24.97 -12.53
CA GLU A 414 -21.58 23.91 -12.15
C GLU A 414 -21.60 22.80 -13.21
N GLN A 415 -21.42 21.56 -12.78
CA GLN A 415 -21.34 20.40 -13.68
C GLN A 415 -22.74 19.81 -13.89
N PHE A 416 -23.21 19.80 -15.14
CA PHE A 416 -24.53 19.26 -15.49
C PHE A 416 -24.53 18.60 -16.86
N SER A 417 -25.42 17.62 -17.01
CA SER A 417 -25.69 16.95 -18.28
C SER A 417 -27.13 17.14 -18.70
N PHE A 418 -27.37 17.01 -20.00
CA PHE A 418 -28.70 16.96 -20.60
C PHE A 418 -28.74 15.85 -21.63
N THR A 419 -29.92 15.28 -21.79
CA THR A 419 -30.28 14.50 -22.97
C THR A 419 -31.43 15.19 -23.68
N GLY A 420 -31.38 15.21 -25.01
CA GLY A 420 -32.41 15.85 -25.81
C GLY A 420 -32.59 15.22 -27.18
N GLU A 421 -33.85 14.92 -27.51
CA GLU A 421 -34.25 14.45 -28.83
C GLU A 421 -34.56 15.63 -29.74
N LEU A 422 -33.98 15.61 -30.95
CA LEU A 422 -34.20 16.63 -31.96
C LEU A 422 -35.51 16.37 -32.71
N ASN A 423 -36.31 17.41 -32.93
CA ASN A 423 -37.53 17.30 -33.70
C ASN A 423 -37.23 16.96 -35.18
N GLY A 424 -37.62 15.78 -35.63
CA GLY A 424 -37.33 15.28 -36.98
C GLY A 424 -37.76 16.19 -38.13
N SER A 425 -38.93 16.83 -38.01
CA SER A 425 -39.43 17.74 -39.05
C SER A 425 -38.65 19.05 -39.13
N TRP A 426 -38.20 19.56 -37.98
CA TRP A 426 -37.35 20.74 -37.90
C TRP A 426 -35.96 20.45 -38.48
N ALA A 427 -35.37 19.33 -38.08
CA ALA A 427 -34.04 18.92 -38.49
C ALA A 427 -33.97 18.62 -39.99
N LYS A 428 -34.95 17.87 -40.52
CA LYS A 428 -35.02 17.54 -41.95
C LYS A 428 -35.03 18.77 -42.86
N LYS A 429 -35.67 19.87 -42.43
CA LYS A 429 -35.71 21.13 -43.21
C LYS A 429 -34.38 21.87 -43.24
N ARG A 430 -33.51 21.64 -42.24
CA ARG A 430 -32.23 22.35 -42.05
C ARG A 430 -31.03 21.40 -42.12
N TRP A 431 -31.22 20.16 -42.58
CA TRP A 431 -30.22 19.11 -42.42
C TRP A 431 -28.87 19.46 -43.05
N LEU A 432 -28.90 20.14 -44.20
CA LEU A 432 -27.68 20.60 -44.88
C LEU A 432 -26.94 21.70 -44.11
N GLU A 433 -27.62 22.43 -43.23
CA GLU A 433 -27.06 23.50 -42.39
C GLU A 433 -26.52 22.93 -41.06
N ILE A 434 -27.23 21.98 -40.46
CA ILE A 434 -26.98 21.53 -39.08
C ILE A 434 -26.33 20.15 -38.98
N GLY A 435 -26.57 19.25 -39.94
CA GLY A 435 -26.23 17.83 -39.81
C GLY A 435 -24.73 17.59 -39.65
N GLY A 436 -23.92 18.43 -40.29
CA GLY A 436 -22.46 18.41 -40.14
C GLY A 436 -21.93 18.90 -38.79
N LYS A 437 -22.76 19.58 -37.99
CA LYS A 437 -22.43 20.04 -36.63
C LYS A 437 -22.85 19.04 -35.54
N ILE A 438 -23.65 18.02 -35.87
CA ILE A 438 -24.15 17.01 -34.93
C ILE A 438 -23.20 15.79 -34.91
N LEU A 439 -22.12 15.94 -34.15
CA LEU A 439 -21.14 14.88 -33.88
C LEU A 439 -20.61 14.98 -32.45
N PRO A 440 -20.13 13.87 -31.86
CA PRO A 440 -19.41 13.92 -30.59
C PRO A 440 -18.23 14.89 -30.66
N GLY A 441 -18.10 15.74 -29.63
CA GLY A 441 -17.18 16.86 -29.54
C GLY A 441 -17.72 18.18 -30.12
N GLY A 442 -18.83 18.16 -30.87
CA GLY A 442 -19.51 19.36 -31.36
C GLY A 442 -20.11 20.19 -30.23
N TYR A 443 -20.20 21.51 -30.38
CA TYR A 443 -20.82 22.40 -29.40
C TYR A 443 -22.23 22.85 -29.79
N VAL A 444 -23.12 22.92 -28.79
CA VAL A 444 -24.48 23.45 -28.87
C VAL A 444 -24.56 24.69 -28.00
N LEU A 445 -25.05 25.80 -28.54
CA LEU A 445 -25.42 26.96 -27.75
C LEU A 445 -26.87 26.76 -27.30
N PHE A 446 -27.02 26.23 -26.09
CA PHE A 446 -28.30 25.91 -25.52
C PHE A 446 -28.86 27.11 -24.74
N SER A 447 -30.06 27.56 -25.07
CA SER A 447 -30.76 28.63 -24.33
C SER A 447 -32.20 28.25 -23.99
N ASP A 448 -32.70 28.78 -22.87
CA ASP A 448 -34.10 28.67 -22.46
C ASP A 448 -34.55 29.94 -21.70
N THR A 449 -35.73 30.45 -22.02
CA THR A 449 -36.24 31.71 -21.44
C THR A 449 -36.50 31.69 -19.93
N GLN A 450 -36.65 30.51 -19.32
CA GLN A 450 -37.04 30.37 -17.92
C GLN A 450 -35.85 30.07 -17.01
N TYR A 451 -34.94 29.19 -17.43
CA TYR A 451 -33.85 28.73 -16.56
C TYR A 451 -32.44 28.81 -17.17
N GLN A 452 -32.31 29.17 -18.45
CA GLN A 452 -31.02 29.45 -19.07
C GLN A 452 -31.10 30.62 -20.07
N PRO A 453 -31.46 31.84 -19.61
CA PRO A 453 -31.73 32.97 -20.50
C PRO A 453 -30.47 33.50 -21.21
N GLU A 454 -29.30 33.39 -20.58
CA GLU A 454 -28.02 33.87 -21.16
C GLU A 454 -27.42 32.90 -22.19
N GLY A 455 -28.00 31.70 -22.33
CA GLY A 455 -27.43 30.63 -23.13
C GLY A 455 -26.21 29.98 -22.47
N VAL A 456 -25.88 28.75 -22.84
CA VAL A 456 -24.67 28.07 -22.42
C VAL A 456 -24.13 27.24 -23.58
N SER A 457 -22.83 27.37 -23.83
CA SER A 457 -22.16 26.48 -24.78
C SER A 457 -21.92 25.15 -24.09
N ILE A 458 -22.53 24.09 -24.62
CA ILE A 458 -22.43 22.75 -24.07
C ILE A 458 -22.01 21.77 -25.15
N ARG A 459 -21.16 20.80 -24.79
CA ARG A 459 -20.55 19.88 -25.73
C ARG A 459 -21.37 18.61 -25.88
N ILE A 460 -21.47 18.11 -27.11
CA ILE A 460 -22.08 16.82 -27.43
C ILE A 460 -21.10 15.71 -27.04
N THR A 461 -21.47 14.87 -26.06
CA THR A 461 -20.67 13.71 -25.63
C THR A 461 -21.07 12.42 -26.33
N GLY A 462 -22.33 12.34 -26.76
CA GLY A 462 -22.91 11.17 -27.41
C GLY A 462 -24.00 11.56 -28.41
N VAL A 463 -24.12 10.80 -29.50
CA VAL A 463 -25.19 10.95 -30.50
C VAL A 463 -25.74 9.57 -30.86
N ARG A 464 -27.05 9.43 -30.78
CA ARG A 464 -27.81 8.29 -31.29
C ARG A 464 -28.58 8.70 -32.55
N ASP A 465 -28.19 8.14 -33.69
CA ASP A 465 -28.83 8.36 -34.98
C ASP A 465 -29.66 7.12 -35.35
N TYR A 466 -30.99 7.24 -35.50
CA TYR A 466 -31.83 6.12 -35.94
C TYR A 466 -31.61 5.80 -37.42
N ILE A 467 -31.54 4.52 -37.77
CA ILE A 467 -31.22 4.07 -39.13
C ILE A 467 -32.34 4.42 -40.10
N ASN A 468 -33.59 4.13 -39.73
CA ASN A 468 -34.77 4.43 -40.56
C ASN A 468 -35.22 5.89 -40.41
N ASN A 469 -34.81 6.59 -39.34
CA ASN A 469 -35.16 7.99 -39.07
C ASN A 469 -33.93 8.86 -38.74
N PRO A 470 -33.01 9.06 -39.70
CA PRO A 470 -31.71 9.71 -39.46
C PRO A 470 -31.81 11.21 -39.14
N HIS A 471 -32.98 11.83 -39.32
CA HIS A 471 -33.19 13.25 -39.03
C HIS A 471 -33.76 13.51 -37.63
N SER A 472 -33.96 12.48 -36.79
CA SER A 472 -34.42 12.66 -35.40
C SER A 472 -33.39 12.14 -34.40
N PRO A 473 -32.14 12.65 -34.41
CA PRO A 473 -31.12 12.16 -33.50
C PRO A 473 -31.42 12.54 -32.04
N GLU A 474 -31.00 11.66 -31.13
CA GLU A 474 -30.90 11.94 -29.70
C GLU A 474 -29.47 12.33 -29.36
N MET A 475 -29.29 13.40 -28.61
CA MET A 475 -27.99 13.95 -28.24
C MET A 475 -27.80 13.93 -26.72
N GLU A 476 -26.63 13.48 -26.29
CA GLU A 476 -26.13 13.60 -24.93
C GLU A 476 -25.20 14.82 -24.88
N LEU A 477 -25.50 15.77 -24.00
CA LEU A 477 -24.79 17.02 -23.84
C LEU A 477 -24.20 17.09 -22.43
N SER A 478 -22.95 17.52 -22.32
CA SER A 478 -22.26 17.72 -21.05
C SER A 478 -21.31 18.91 -21.12
N ASN A 479 -21.19 19.65 -20.02
CA ASN A 479 -20.18 20.69 -19.88
C ASN A 479 -18.88 20.19 -19.22
N VAL A 480 -18.82 18.89 -18.89
CA VAL A 480 -17.60 18.25 -18.35
C VAL A 480 -16.98 17.24 -19.34
N PRO A 481 -15.66 16.99 -19.24
CA PRO A 481 -14.98 15.89 -19.91
C PRO A 481 -15.58 14.52 -19.59
N VAL A 482 -15.50 13.58 -20.54
CA VAL A 482 -15.92 12.19 -20.31
C VAL A 482 -14.87 11.48 -19.45
N THR A 483 -15.29 10.94 -18.32
CA THR A 483 -14.41 10.22 -17.39
C THR A 483 -14.15 8.79 -17.85
N ALA A 484 -12.99 8.24 -17.48
CA ALA A 484 -12.64 6.84 -17.74
C ALA A 484 -13.67 5.87 -17.12
N SER A 485 -13.82 4.68 -17.72
CA SER A 485 -14.76 3.67 -17.23
C SER A 485 -14.32 3.06 -15.89
N LYS A 486 -15.29 2.61 -15.08
CA LYS A 486 -15.03 1.94 -13.78
C LYS A 486 -14.15 0.69 -13.90
N SER A 487 -14.15 0.00 -15.05
CA SER A 487 -13.27 -1.16 -15.28
C SER A 487 -11.80 -0.73 -15.38
N SER A 488 -11.52 0.40 -16.00
CA SER A 488 -10.17 0.97 -16.07
C SER A 488 -9.68 1.49 -14.72
N GLU A 489 -10.58 1.97 -13.85
CA GLU A 489 -10.25 2.35 -12.47
C GLU A 489 -9.86 1.13 -11.62
N LEU A 490 -10.48 -0.03 -11.81
CA LEU A 490 -10.09 -1.28 -11.15
C LEU A 490 -8.69 -1.74 -11.57
N GLY A 491 -8.34 -1.62 -12.85
CA GLY A 491 -7.01 -1.94 -13.37
C GLY A 491 -5.88 -1.07 -12.78
N LYS A 492 -6.22 0.11 -12.24
CA LYS A 492 -5.25 0.98 -11.55
C LYS A 492 -4.66 0.34 -10.29
N ILE A 493 -5.39 -0.56 -9.62
CA ILE A 493 -4.90 -1.26 -8.43
C ILE A 493 -3.73 -2.18 -8.80
N ASP A 494 -3.89 -2.98 -9.86
CA ASP A 494 -2.86 -3.91 -10.34
C ASP A 494 -1.64 -3.17 -10.91
N SER A 495 -1.83 -2.04 -11.60
CA SER A 495 -0.71 -1.19 -12.05
C SER A 495 0.03 -0.52 -10.89
N ASN A 496 -0.68 -0.12 -9.83
CA ASN A 496 -0.04 0.45 -8.64
C ASN A 496 0.79 -0.59 -7.88
N GLU A 497 0.42 -1.87 -7.92
CA GLU A 497 1.22 -2.96 -7.34
C GLU A 497 2.62 -3.02 -7.96
N VAL A 498 2.76 -2.78 -9.27
CA VAL A 498 4.07 -2.73 -9.97
C VAL A 498 4.96 -1.61 -9.40
N VAL A 499 4.39 -0.43 -9.15
CA VAL A 499 5.10 0.70 -8.54
C VAL A 499 5.50 0.38 -7.10
N VAL A 500 4.65 -0.31 -6.35
CA VAL A 500 4.94 -0.76 -4.99
C VAL A 500 6.03 -1.83 -4.98
N GLU A 501 6.05 -2.75 -5.94
CA GLU A 501 7.08 -3.79 -6.06
C GLU A 501 8.44 -3.20 -6.45
N GLU A 502 8.49 -2.19 -7.33
CA GLU A 502 9.72 -1.44 -7.64
C GLU A 502 10.24 -0.66 -6.42
N LYS A 503 9.33 -0.01 -5.66
CA LYS A 503 9.67 0.64 -4.38
C LYS A 503 10.11 -0.37 -3.31
N TYR A 504 9.55 -1.57 -3.32
CA TYR A 504 9.93 -2.66 -2.42
C TYR A 504 11.30 -3.24 -2.77
N LYS A 505 11.62 -3.41 -4.06
CA LYS A 505 12.96 -3.85 -4.51
C LYS A 505 14.04 -2.82 -4.20
N SER A 506 13.76 -1.53 -4.34
CA SER A 506 14.67 -0.45 -3.92
C SER A 506 14.79 -0.31 -2.40
N ALA A 507 13.75 -0.64 -1.63
CA ALA A 507 13.85 -0.77 -0.18
C ALA A 507 14.68 -2.02 0.23
N ILE A 508 14.59 -3.12 -0.52
CA ILE A 508 15.41 -4.33 -0.31
C ILE A 508 16.90 -4.04 -0.55
N SER A 509 17.27 -3.20 -1.52
CA SER A 509 18.67 -2.77 -1.68
C SER A 509 19.22 -2.02 -0.46
N TYR A 510 18.35 -1.36 0.32
CA TYR A 510 18.73 -0.73 1.58
C TYR A 510 18.97 -1.78 2.69
N THR A 511 18.28 -2.93 2.66
CA THR A 511 18.48 -4.06 3.58
C THR A 511 19.75 -4.87 3.28
N LEU A 512 20.19 -4.89 2.01
CA LEU A 512 21.47 -5.49 1.60
C LEU A 512 22.68 -4.81 2.28
N ARG A 513 22.55 -3.55 2.71
CA ARG A 513 23.59 -2.81 3.47
C ARG A 513 23.93 -3.46 4.82
N ARG A 514 22.98 -4.13 5.48
CA ARG A 514 23.24 -4.84 6.77
C ARG A 514 23.82 -6.24 6.58
N TYR A 515 23.59 -6.85 5.42
CA TYR A 515 24.20 -8.13 5.09
C TYR A 515 25.73 -7.97 4.94
N ARG A 516 26.19 -6.86 4.35
CA ARG A 516 27.61 -6.51 4.29
C ARG A 516 28.26 -6.43 5.68
N ASP A 517 27.67 -5.67 6.61
CA ASP A 517 28.19 -5.56 7.99
C ASP A 517 28.27 -6.91 8.70
N THR A 518 27.30 -7.80 8.42
CA THR A 518 27.28 -9.16 8.95
C THR A 518 28.42 -10.01 8.37
N ILE A 519 28.70 -9.89 7.06
CA ILE A 519 29.84 -10.55 6.40
C ILE A 519 31.16 -10.01 6.96
N GLU A 520 31.31 -8.69 7.09
CA GLU A 520 32.54 -8.09 7.64
C GLU A 520 32.80 -8.57 9.07
N ALA A 521 31.77 -8.65 9.91
CA ALA A 521 31.88 -9.20 11.25
C ALA A 521 32.28 -10.68 11.25
N GLN A 522 31.75 -11.49 10.33
CA GLN A 522 32.13 -12.90 10.18
C GLN A 522 33.61 -13.06 9.78
N GLU A 523 34.08 -12.29 8.80
CA GLU A 523 35.48 -12.28 8.40
C GLU A 523 36.42 -11.85 9.52
N MET A 524 36.00 -10.88 10.34
CA MET A 524 36.80 -10.42 11.47
C MET A 524 36.91 -11.48 12.57
N LEU A 525 35.81 -12.20 12.84
CA LEU A 525 35.80 -13.31 13.80
C LEU A 525 36.64 -14.51 13.31
N ASP A 526 36.62 -14.81 12.01
CA ASP A 526 37.49 -15.82 11.38
C ASP A 526 38.98 -15.51 11.65
N ALA A 527 39.37 -14.23 11.51
CA ALA A 527 40.75 -13.80 11.77
C ALA A 527 41.11 -13.64 13.26
N ALA A 528 40.12 -13.61 14.16
CA ALA A 528 40.35 -13.44 15.60
C ALA A 528 40.50 -14.79 16.35
N PHE A 529 40.02 -15.90 15.78
CA PHE A 529 39.95 -17.19 16.45
C PHE A 529 40.36 -18.37 15.53
N ASP A 530 41.60 -18.82 15.68
CA ASP A 530 42.17 -19.91 14.86
C ASP A 530 41.57 -21.31 15.12
N ASN A 531 40.83 -21.48 16.21
CA ASN A 531 40.21 -22.73 16.63
C ASN A 531 38.82 -23.01 16.00
N TYR A 532 38.32 -22.11 15.15
CA TYR A 532 37.03 -22.26 14.46
C TYR A 532 37.20 -22.53 12.96
N SER A 533 36.24 -23.24 12.36
CA SER A 533 36.14 -23.38 10.91
C SER A 533 35.47 -22.14 10.28
N LYS A 534 35.89 -21.76 9.06
CA LYS A 534 35.39 -20.61 8.27
C LYS A 534 33.86 -20.48 8.10
N GLY A 535 33.10 -21.52 8.42
CA GLY A 535 31.64 -21.50 8.41
C GLY A 535 31.05 -22.87 8.07
N ILE A 536 29.76 -23.03 8.35
CA ILE A 536 28.95 -24.15 7.87
C ILE A 536 27.73 -23.57 7.15
N ASP A 537 27.45 -24.01 5.92
CA ASP A 537 26.25 -23.61 5.14
C ASP A 537 25.30 -24.80 4.87
N PRO A 538 24.66 -25.34 5.92
CA PRO A 538 23.74 -26.47 5.80
C PRO A 538 22.31 -26.01 5.53
N ILE A 539 21.59 -26.70 4.64
CA ILE A 539 20.16 -26.45 4.39
C ILE A 539 19.31 -26.64 5.66
N TRP A 540 19.70 -27.55 6.55
CA TRP A 540 19.14 -27.68 7.90
C TRP A 540 20.19 -28.22 8.87
N VAL A 541 20.22 -27.69 10.10
CA VAL A 541 21.05 -28.20 11.22
C VAL A 541 20.17 -28.93 12.21
N ARG A 542 20.46 -30.21 12.47
CA ARG A 542 19.86 -30.96 13.58
C ARG A 542 20.93 -31.25 14.63
N THR A 543 20.85 -30.57 15.77
CA THR A 543 21.77 -30.74 16.90
C THR A 543 21.02 -30.87 18.22
N MET A 544 21.64 -31.54 19.20
CA MET A 544 21.16 -31.61 20.58
C MET A 544 21.57 -30.40 21.42
N SER A 545 22.59 -29.66 21.00
CA SER A 545 23.09 -28.46 21.67
C SER A 545 23.79 -27.56 20.66
N LEU A 546 23.63 -26.24 20.80
CA LEU A 546 24.42 -25.25 20.08
C LEU A 546 24.99 -24.26 21.10
N LEU A 547 26.31 -24.12 21.11
CA LEU A 547 27.04 -23.11 21.89
C LEU A 547 27.67 -22.13 20.91
N VAL A 548 27.35 -20.85 21.06
CA VAL A 548 27.90 -19.76 20.24
C VAL A 548 28.72 -18.85 21.15
N GLY A 549 30.03 -18.78 20.91
CA GLY A 549 31.01 -18.05 21.73
C GLY A 549 32.29 -18.85 21.93
N ASP A 550 33.32 -18.20 22.48
CA ASP A 550 34.65 -18.76 22.79
C ASP A 550 34.96 -18.60 24.30
N GLU A 551 35.88 -19.40 24.83
CA GLU A 551 36.27 -19.32 26.25
C GLU A 551 36.93 -17.96 26.59
N SER A 552 37.69 -17.38 25.65
CA SER A 552 38.32 -16.06 25.82
C SER A 552 37.32 -14.90 25.94
N LEU A 553 36.08 -15.15 25.51
CA LEU A 553 34.96 -14.19 25.58
C LEU A 553 34.19 -14.30 26.91
N GLN A 554 34.59 -15.19 27.83
CA GLN A 554 33.94 -15.41 29.13
C GLN A 554 34.32 -14.34 30.15
N PHE A 555 34.02 -13.09 29.83
CA PHE A 555 34.15 -11.96 30.73
C PHE A 555 32.90 -11.09 30.69
N ARG A 556 32.71 -10.28 31.73
CA ARG A 556 31.62 -9.33 31.84
C ARG A 556 32.10 -8.03 32.46
N PHE A 557 31.40 -6.95 32.18
CA PHE A 557 31.63 -5.68 32.87
C PHE A 557 30.83 -5.63 34.16
N VAL A 558 31.40 -5.05 35.21
CA VAL A 558 30.77 -4.95 36.52
C VAL A 558 30.84 -3.55 37.11
N ASP A 559 29.89 -3.23 37.97
CA ASP A 559 29.82 -1.94 38.67
C ASP A 559 30.86 -1.80 39.80
N ASN A 560 31.17 -2.90 40.49
CA ASN A 560 32.12 -2.95 41.60
C ASN A 560 32.75 -4.35 41.77
N LYS A 561 33.78 -4.48 42.62
CA LYS A 561 34.52 -5.75 42.84
C LYS A 561 34.07 -6.56 44.07
N THR A 562 33.23 -5.99 44.94
CA THR A 562 32.85 -6.60 46.23
C THR A 562 31.55 -7.38 46.13
N ILE A 563 30.57 -6.81 45.44
CA ILE A 563 29.27 -7.40 45.09
C ILE A 563 29.07 -7.12 43.60
N PRO A 564 29.83 -7.80 42.71
CA PRO A 564 29.85 -7.48 41.29
C PRO A 564 28.48 -7.74 40.65
N GLN A 565 27.83 -6.68 40.18
CA GLN A 565 26.65 -6.75 39.32
C GLN A 565 27.08 -6.50 37.89
N ALA A 566 26.58 -7.31 36.96
CA ALA A 566 26.88 -7.14 35.55
C ALA A 566 26.26 -5.82 35.04
N VAL A 567 27.04 -5.07 34.27
CA VAL A 567 26.60 -3.82 33.64
C VAL A 567 26.90 -3.86 32.15
N ASN A 568 26.12 -3.14 31.35
CA ASN A 568 26.41 -2.90 29.94
C ASN A 568 27.06 -1.52 29.82
N PRO A 569 28.37 -1.44 29.51
CA PRO A 569 28.99 -0.17 29.22
C PRO A 569 28.39 0.41 27.94
N ASN A 570 28.07 1.71 27.96
CA ASN A 570 27.52 2.40 26.80
C ASN A 570 28.65 2.76 25.83
N PHE A 571 29.01 1.83 24.95
CA PHE A 571 29.92 2.07 23.84
C PHE A 571 29.20 2.84 22.74
N ILE A 572 29.71 4.02 22.37
CA ILE A 572 29.04 4.92 21.43
C ILE A 572 30.02 5.25 20.31
N TYR A 573 29.63 4.97 19.08
CA TYR A 573 30.18 5.65 17.91
C TYR A 573 29.26 6.83 17.58
N ASN A 574 29.80 8.04 17.49
CA ASN A 574 29.04 9.22 17.12
C ASN A 574 29.33 9.55 15.65
N ASP A 575 28.37 9.23 14.78
CA ASP A 575 28.49 9.40 13.32
C ASP A 575 28.85 10.84 12.91
N ASN A 576 28.40 11.87 13.65
CA ASN A 576 28.70 13.28 13.31
C ASN A 576 30.13 13.70 13.64
N SER A 577 30.74 13.09 14.67
CA SER A 577 32.11 13.41 15.08
C SER A 577 33.12 12.36 14.64
N GLU A 578 32.63 11.22 14.14
CA GLU A 578 33.38 10.01 13.80
C GLU A 578 34.21 9.44 14.97
N VAL A 579 33.86 9.80 16.21
CA VAL A 579 34.58 9.41 17.42
C VAL A 579 33.88 8.23 18.09
N PHE A 580 34.66 7.21 18.41
CA PHE A 580 34.26 6.09 19.26
C PHE A 580 34.61 6.36 20.73
N ILE A 581 33.65 6.16 21.63
CA ILE A 581 33.78 6.41 23.06
C ILE A 581 33.44 5.14 23.83
N ALA A 582 34.31 4.78 24.77
CA ALA A 582 34.09 3.72 25.75
C ALA A 582 34.18 4.28 27.17
N PRO A 583 33.21 4.03 28.04
CA PRO A 583 33.20 4.57 29.39
C PRO A 583 34.18 3.82 30.31
N LYS A 584 34.57 4.45 31.42
CA LYS A 584 35.34 3.80 32.48
C LYS A 584 34.61 2.53 32.93
N SER A 585 35.33 1.42 33.00
CA SER A 585 34.75 0.10 33.19
C SER A 585 35.59 -0.76 34.13
N ILE A 586 34.96 -1.78 34.73
CA ILE A 586 35.66 -2.85 35.46
C ILE A 586 35.33 -4.15 34.75
N ILE A 587 36.36 -4.90 34.33
CA ILE A 587 36.16 -6.23 33.75
C ILE A 587 36.30 -7.28 34.86
N GLN A 588 35.38 -8.23 34.88
CA GLN A 588 35.45 -9.48 35.64
C GLN A 588 35.54 -10.64 34.65
N HIS A 589 36.60 -11.45 34.73
CA HIS A 589 36.72 -12.66 33.92
C HIS A 589 36.19 -13.88 34.66
N MET A 590 35.42 -14.74 33.98
CA MET A 590 34.60 -15.78 34.61
C MET A 590 35.30 -17.12 34.78
N THR A 591 36.37 -17.42 34.02
CA THR A 591 37.11 -18.69 34.11
C THR A 591 38.58 -18.53 34.55
N LEU A 592 39.28 -17.46 34.16
CA LEU A 592 40.69 -17.22 34.53
C LEU A 592 40.93 -17.20 36.04
N GLY A 593 41.81 -18.09 36.52
CA GLY A 593 42.20 -18.20 37.93
C GLY A 593 41.29 -19.10 38.77
N ILE A 594 40.24 -19.67 38.18
CA ILE A 594 39.29 -20.56 38.86
C ILE A 594 39.59 -22.01 38.45
N SER A 595 40.04 -22.81 39.42
CA SER A 595 40.41 -24.22 39.19
C SER A 595 39.37 -25.25 39.64
N ASN A 596 38.31 -24.81 40.33
CA ASN A 596 37.30 -25.70 40.93
C ASN A 596 35.93 -25.46 40.31
N ILE A 597 35.23 -26.52 39.88
CA ILE A 597 33.88 -26.42 39.31
C ILE A 597 32.87 -26.36 40.46
N THR A 598 32.29 -25.18 40.71
CA THR A 598 31.21 -25.02 41.69
C THR A 598 30.08 -24.17 41.10
N GLY A 599 28.84 -24.36 41.58
CA GLY A 599 27.67 -23.63 41.05
C GLY A 599 27.66 -22.13 41.40
N LYS A 600 28.57 -21.65 42.26
CA LYS A 600 28.67 -20.25 42.66
C LYS A 600 30.05 -19.95 43.26
N HIS A 601 30.78 -19.02 42.66
CA HIS A 601 32.07 -18.54 43.17
C HIS A 601 31.91 -17.27 44.00
N LYS A 602 32.83 -17.08 44.96
CA LYS A 602 32.91 -15.83 45.72
C LYS A 602 33.55 -14.74 44.85
N ALA A 603 33.23 -13.47 45.13
CA ALA A 603 33.72 -12.35 44.33
C ALA A 603 35.25 -12.26 44.30
N ASP A 604 35.93 -12.64 45.38
CA ASP A 604 37.40 -12.63 45.52
C ASP A 604 38.12 -13.76 44.75
N GLU A 605 37.40 -14.74 44.21
CA GLU A 605 37.96 -15.83 43.40
C GLU A 605 38.17 -15.42 41.93
N TYR A 606 37.51 -14.36 41.47
CA TYR A 606 37.60 -13.88 40.09
C TYR A 606 38.75 -12.89 39.90
N LYS A 607 39.29 -12.81 38.68
CA LYS A 607 40.20 -11.73 38.29
C LYS A 607 39.43 -10.49 37.84
N TYR A 608 39.91 -9.32 38.26
CA TYR A 608 39.36 -8.03 37.89
C TYR A 608 40.42 -7.08 37.34
N TRP A 609 39.99 -6.22 36.42
CA TRP A 609 40.80 -5.12 35.91
C TRP A 609 40.01 -3.82 35.88
N ASP A 610 40.60 -2.76 36.41
CA ASP A 610 40.10 -1.39 36.24
C ASP A 610 40.57 -0.84 34.89
N ILE A 611 39.62 -0.38 34.08
CA ILE A 611 39.87 0.14 32.73
C ILE A 611 39.40 1.60 32.67
N PRO A 612 40.29 2.56 32.40
CA PRO A 612 39.92 3.96 32.17
C PRO A 612 38.98 4.13 30.98
N ALA A 613 38.28 5.27 30.91
CA ALA A 613 37.52 5.63 29.72
C ALA A 613 38.46 5.80 28.52
N TYR A 614 37.95 5.49 27.32
CA TYR A 614 38.67 5.63 26.06
C TYR A 614 37.87 6.47 25.08
N THR A 615 38.58 7.26 24.29
CA THR A 615 38.03 8.12 23.24
C THR A 615 38.99 8.03 22.07
N SER A 616 38.50 7.57 20.92
CA SER A 616 39.30 7.53 19.70
C SER A 616 39.49 8.93 19.13
N PRO A 617 40.48 9.14 18.25
CA PRO A 617 40.40 10.23 17.28
C PRO A 617 39.19 10.01 16.33
N PRO A 618 38.77 11.04 15.57
CA PRO A 618 37.85 10.85 14.44
C PRO A 618 38.37 9.73 13.51
N LEU A 619 37.53 8.73 13.27
CA LEU A 619 37.91 7.49 12.61
C LEU A 619 37.67 7.49 11.10
N GLY A 620 36.99 8.49 10.51
CA GLY A 620 36.70 8.58 9.06
C GLY A 620 36.72 7.26 8.29
N ASN A 621 37.56 7.23 7.25
CA ASN A 621 37.74 6.09 6.34
C ASN A 621 38.67 4.97 6.88
N PHE A 622 38.95 4.90 8.18
CA PHE A 622 39.70 3.75 8.71
C PHE A 622 38.96 2.43 8.38
N GLY A 623 39.69 1.34 8.18
CA GLY A 623 39.09 0.05 7.82
C GLY A 623 38.24 -0.56 8.95
N LYS A 624 38.00 -1.86 8.88
CA LYS A 624 37.40 -2.63 9.98
C LYS A 624 38.36 -2.70 11.16
N MET A 625 37.86 -2.53 12.39
CA MET A 625 38.70 -2.44 13.60
C MET A 625 38.18 -3.31 14.75
N TYR A 626 39.09 -3.95 15.45
CA TYR A 626 38.84 -4.72 16.66
C TYR A 626 38.92 -3.83 17.89
N PHE A 627 37.95 -3.97 18.78
CA PHE A 627 37.97 -3.29 20.07
C PHE A 627 38.29 -4.29 21.19
N TYR A 628 39.47 -4.13 21.80
CA TYR A 628 40.00 -4.99 22.85
C TYR A 628 40.04 -4.29 24.20
N ALA A 629 39.87 -5.08 25.26
CA ALA A 629 40.34 -4.74 26.59
C ALA A 629 41.69 -5.43 26.84
N LYS A 630 42.74 -4.63 26.94
CA LYS A 630 44.12 -5.06 27.15
C LYS A 630 44.46 -5.01 28.64
N CYS A 631 44.51 -6.18 29.26
CA CYS A 631 44.56 -6.36 30.71
C CYS A 631 45.91 -6.95 31.16
N SER A 632 46.49 -6.43 32.24
CA SER A 632 47.77 -6.92 32.75
C SER A 632 47.67 -8.32 33.39
N LYS A 633 48.62 -9.22 33.12
CA LYS A 633 48.70 -10.52 33.85
C LYS A 633 49.16 -10.36 35.31
N ASN A 634 49.92 -9.30 35.57
CA ASN A 634 50.67 -9.09 36.81
C ASN A 634 50.06 -7.98 37.71
N SER A 635 49.03 -7.28 37.24
CA SER A 635 48.33 -6.23 38.01
C SER A 635 46.84 -6.21 37.68
N GLN A 636 46.04 -5.49 38.47
CA GLN A 636 44.59 -5.30 38.22
C GLN A 636 44.28 -4.09 37.34
N ASN A 637 45.22 -3.66 36.50
CA ASN A 637 45.03 -2.52 35.59
C ASN A 637 44.88 -3.02 34.15
N GLY A 638 43.99 -2.39 33.39
CA GLY A 638 43.82 -2.60 31.96
C GLY A 638 43.58 -1.29 31.21
N ILE A 639 43.63 -1.35 29.88
CA ILE A 639 43.28 -0.25 28.98
C ILE A 639 42.40 -0.76 27.84
N PHE A 640 41.54 0.09 27.29
CA PHE A 640 40.93 -0.20 26.00
C PHE A 640 41.92 0.06 24.86
N LEU A 641 41.82 -0.74 23.82
CA LEU A 641 42.62 -0.65 22.60
C LEU A 641 41.70 -0.84 21.39
N LEU A 642 41.75 0.09 20.45
CA LEU A 642 41.20 -0.09 19.11
C LEU A 642 42.36 -0.48 18.18
N SER A 643 42.22 -1.59 17.46
CA SER A 643 43.28 -2.18 16.64
C SER A 643 42.77 -2.56 15.26
N GLU A 644 43.58 -2.39 14.21
CA GLU A 644 43.29 -2.91 12.87
C GLU A 644 43.66 -4.40 12.73
N GLU A 645 44.52 -4.90 13.62
CA GLU A 645 44.96 -6.29 13.67
C GLU A 645 44.27 -7.03 14.82
N SER A 646 43.97 -8.33 14.62
CA SER A 646 43.49 -9.21 15.68
C SER A 646 44.63 -9.56 16.64
N HIS A 647 44.29 -9.77 17.90
CA HIS A 647 45.18 -10.20 18.96
C HIS A 647 44.69 -11.52 19.57
N GLU A 648 45.62 -12.43 19.86
CA GLU A 648 45.34 -13.61 20.64
C GLU A 648 45.04 -13.24 22.10
N MET A 649 44.22 -14.05 22.78
CA MET A 649 43.89 -13.85 24.20
C MET A 649 45.14 -13.72 25.08
N ASN A 650 46.24 -14.40 24.74
CA ASN A 650 47.44 -14.50 25.54
C ASN A 650 48.69 -14.02 24.79
N GLU A 651 48.96 -12.72 24.82
CA GLU A 651 50.16 -12.15 24.20
C GLU A 651 51.11 -11.53 25.24
N GLY A 652 52.30 -12.12 25.36
CA GLY A 652 53.31 -11.67 26.32
C GLY A 652 52.78 -11.61 27.76
N ASP A 653 52.98 -10.47 28.43
CA ASP A 653 52.54 -10.22 29.81
C ASP A 653 51.10 -9.66 29.94
N GLN A 654 50.31 -9.73 28.86
CA GLN A 654 48.96 -9.15 28.79
C GLN A 654 47.92 -10.16 28.29
N TYR A 655 46.68 -9.93 28.72
CA TYR A 655 45.49 -10.56 28.17
C TYR A 655 44.81 -9.57 27.22
N TYR A 656 44.36 -10.05 26.05
CA TYR A 656 43.54 -9.27 25.12
C TYR A 656 42.14 -9.89 25.08
N PHE A 657 41.16 -9.17 25.60
CA PHE A 657 39.76 -9.62 25.59
C PHE A 657 39.01 -8.88 24.49
N LEU A 658 38.50 -9.59 23.48
CA LEU A 658 37.76 -9.00 22.39
C LEU A 658 36.39 -8.51 22.89
N VAL A 659 36.20 -7.20 22.92
CA VAL A 659 34.97 -6.55 23.41
C VAL A 659 33.97 -6.34 22.27
N GLY A 660 34.45 -5.94 21.10
CA GLY A 660 33.55 -5.68 19.98
C GLY A 660 34.26 -5.50 18.65
N LEU A 661 33.45 -5.43 17.60
CA LEU A 661 33.88 -5.24 16.22
C LEU A 661 33.29 -3.93 15.72
N LEU A 662 34.13 -3.15 15.08
CA LEU A 662 33.76 -1.90 14.43
C LEU A 662 33.89 -2.12 12.91
N GLY A 663 32.77 -2.11 12.20
CA GLY A 663 32.73 -2.30 10.74
C GLY A 663 33.41 -1.17 9.98
N SER A 664 33.60 -1.31 8.66
CA SER A 664 34.07 -0.21 7.82
C SER A 664 33.01 0.90 7.69
N GLN A 665 33.44 2.15 7.47
CA GLN A 665 32.48 3.25 7.23
C GLN A 665 31.86 3.07 5.84
N TYR A 666 30.53 3.17 5.77
CA TYR A 666 29.81 3.16 4.51
C TYR A 666 28.69 4.20 4.57
N ASP A 667 28.70 5.15 3.64
CA ASP A 667 27.73 6.26 3.53
C ASP A 667 27.48 6.95 4.89
N GLY A 668 28.56 7.47 5.48
CA GLY A 668 28.60 8.22 6.73
C GLY A 668 28.42 7.42 8.03
N VAL A 669 27.97 6.17 7.96
CA VAL A 669 27.58 5.38 9.14
C VAL A 669 28.55 4.22 9.38
N ARG A 670 28.85 3.95 10.65
CA ARG A 670 29.67 2.79 11.07
C ARG A 670 28.95 1.98 12.15
N SER A 671 28.92 0.66 12.00
CA SER A 671 28.30 -0.23 12.98
C SER A 671 29.32 -0.71 14.02
N PHE A 672 28.90 -0.71 15.30
CA PHE A 672 29.63 -1.35 16.40
C PHE A 672 28.79 -2.49 16.96
N VAL A 673 29.41 -3.65 17.14
CA VAL A 673 28.77 -4.81 17.76
C VAL A 673 29.66 -5.38 18.87
N THR A 674 29.07 -5.62 20.04
CA THR A 674 29.76 -6.32 21.13
C THR A 674 29.73 -7.82 20.89
N VAL A 675 30.84 -8.51 21.15
CA VAL A 675 30.98 -9.95 20.85
C VAL A 675 31.40 -10.81 22.04
N TYR A 676 31.39 -10.27 23.26
CA TYR A 676 31.71 -11.03 24.48
C TYR A 676 30.49 -11.76 25.05
N GLY A 677 30.73 -12.78 25.87
CA GLY A 677 29.72 -13.67 26.41
C GLY A 677 29.51 -14.94 25.57
N PHE A 678 28.39 -15.63 25.78
CA PHE A 678 28.00 -16.80 24.99
C PHE A 678 26.48 -16.92 24.86
N THR A 679 26.05 -17.66 23.84
CA THR A 679 24.67 -18.11 23.70
C THR A 679 24.62 -19.64 23.71
N GLU A 680 23.75 -20.21 24.54
CA GLU A 680 23.49 -21.65 24.59
C GLU A 680 22.06 -21.93 24.12
N VAL A 681 21.89 -22.85 23.16
CA VAL A 681 20.59 -23.37 22.73
C VAL A 681 20.52 -24.86 23.04
N LEU A 682 19.55 -25.23 23.88
CA LEU A 682 19.26 -26.61 24.28
C LEU A 682 17.78 -26.95 24.04
N PRO A 683 17.38 -28.23 24.05
CA PRO A 683 15.99 -28.61 23.85
C PRO A 683 15.08 -27.94 24.89
N GLY A 684 14.23 -27.02 24.42
CA GLY A 684 13.28 -26.28 25.26
C GLY A 684 13.85 -25.05 25.99
N ARG A 685 15.12 -24.65 25.78
CA ARG A 685 15.67 -23.41 26.38
C ARG A 685 16.73 -22.73 25.51
N ILE A 686 16.76 -21.40 25.57
CA ILE A 686 17.85 -20.57 25.03
C ILE A 686 18.35 -19.68 26.17
N THR A 687 19.66 -19.71 26.39
CA THR A 687 20.36 -18.81 27.32
C THR A 687 21.13 -17.79 26.49
N VAL A 688 20.77 -16.52 26.60
CA VAL A 688 21.34 -15.41 25.82
C VAL A 688 21.20 -14.11 26.61
N ASP A 689 22.10 -13.15 26.38
CA ASP A 689 22.03 -11.84 27.02
C ASP A 689 21.06 -10.88 26.31
N ARG A 690 21.05 -10.86 24.97
CA ARG A 690 20.22 -9.95 24.17
C ARG A 690 19.69 -10.60 22.89
N ILE A 691 18.44 -10.30 22.54
CA ILE A 691 17.83 -10.56 21.23
C ILE A 691 17.45 -9.19 20.67
N ILE A 692 17.94 -8.82 19.50
CA ILE A 692 17.80 -7.45 18.96
C ILE A 692 17.37 -7.54 17.49
N SER A 693 16.45 -6.68 17.06
CA SER A 693 16.13 -6.51 15.65
C SER A 693 17.31 -5.90 14.89
N PRO A 694 17.42 -6.09 13.57
CA PRO A 694 18.55 -5.58 12.80
C PRO A 694 18.76 -4.06 12.89
N ASP A 695 17.71 -3.29 13.22
CA ASP A 695 17.74 -1.84 13.39
C ASP A 695 17.89 -1.39 14.86
N GLY A 696 18.02 -2.32 15.81
CA GLY A 696 18.11 -2.01 17.23
C GLY A 696 16.80 -1.53 17.87
N SER A 697 15.73 -1.33 17.09
CA SER A 697 14.51 -0.67 17.56
C SER A 697 13.66 -1.56 18.47
N SER A 698 13.70 -2.88 18.24
CA SER A 698 13.07 -3.90 19.06
C SER A 698 14.14 -4.78 19.69
N PHE A 699 14.01 -5.07 20.97
CA PHE A 699 14.97 -5.90 21.68
C PHE A 699 14.39 -6.57 22.91
N TRP A 700 15.03 -7.65 23.32
CA TRP A 700 14.89 -8.25 24.63
C TRP A 700 16.29 -8.35 25.25
N ASP A 701 16.52 -7.56 26.29
CA ASP A 701 17.79 -7.45 26.99
C ASP A 701 17.62 -8.06 28.40
N MET A 702 18.10 -9.28 28.55
CA MET A 702 17.98 -10.07 29.79
C MET A 702 18.90 -9.55 30.88
N LEU A 703 19.98 -8.87 30.50
CA LEU A 703 20.99 -8.39 31.44
C LEU A 703 20.52 -7.14 32.18
N SER A 704 19.98 -6.17 31.45
CA SER A 704 19.37 -4.97 32.03
C SER A 704 17.91 -5.17 32.43
N GLY A 705 17.30 -6.30 32.06
CA GLY A 705 15.88 -6.55 32.26
C GLY A 705 14.98 -5.61 31.45
N ALA A 706 15.46 -5.16 30.29
CA ALA A 706 14.74 -4.26 29.40
C ALA A 706 14.14 -5.01 28.21
N PHE A 707 12.99 -4.57 27.74
CA PHE A 707 12.27 -5.17 26.63
C PHE A 707 11.63 -4.08 25.79
N ARG A 708 11.63 -4.24 24.47
CA ARG A 708 10.92 -3.37 23.56
C ARG A 708 10.49 -4.12 22.30
N ILE A 709 9.24 -3.96 21.92
CA ILE A 709 8.73 -4.37 20.61
C ILE A 709 8.08 -3.16 19.93
N GLY A 710 8.52 -2.85 18.71
CA GLY A 710 8.16 -1.63 17.98
C GLY A 710 9.33 -0.65 17.84
N ASN A 711 9.03 0.63 17.63
CA ASN A 711 10.01 1.70 17.40
C ASN A 711 9.81 2.90 18.35
N ASP A 712 10.53 4.01 18.13
CA ASP A 712 10.50 5.14 19.08
C ASP A 712 9.15 5.83 19.15
N MET A 713 8.38 5.75 18.05
CA MET A 713 7.07 6.37 17.87
C MET A 713 5.94 5.49 18.41
N ALA A 714 6.04 4.17 18.25
CA ALA A 714 5.04 3.21 18.74
C ALA A 714 5.72 1.96 19.27
N ASN A 715 5.61 1.70 20.57
CA ASN A 715 6.17 0.52 21.20
C ASN A 715 5.43 0.08 22.48
N LEU A 716 5.56 -1.22 22.75
CA LEU A 716 5.44 -1.80 24.07
C LEU A 716 6.85 -1.99 24.61
N GLY A 717 7.20 -1.24 25.65
CA GLY A 717 8.53 -1.24 26.24
C GLY A 717 8.52 -1.44 27.76
N PHE A 718 9.53 -2.08 28.31
CA PHE A 718 9.73 -2.23 29.74
C PHE A 718 11.17 -1.88 30.12
N ASN A 719 11.33 -1.15 31.23
CA ASN A 719 12.61 -0.74 31.80
C ASN A 719 13.54 0.01 30.81
N LEU A 720 12.97 0.78 29.88
CA LEU A 720 13.73 1.52 28.86
C LEU A 720 14.64 2.63 29.44
N ASP A 721 14.35 3.06 30.65
CA ASP A 721 15.04 4.14 31.39
C ASP A 721 15.78 3.63 32.64
N GLY A 722 15.83 2.31 32.85
CA GLY A 722 16.44 1.70 34.03
C GLY A 722 15.60 1.82 35.32
N GLN A 723 14.35 2.33 35.26
CA GLN A 723 13.48 2.54 36.41
C GLN A 723 12.41 1.46 36.60
N GLY A 724 12.44 0.38 35.82
CA GLY A 724 11.51 -0.74 35.90
C GLY A 724 10.10 -0.41 35.41
N ARG A 725 9.94 0.60 34.56
CA ARG A 725 8.63 1.11 34.11
C ARG A 725 8.16 0.45 32.81
N LEU A 726 6.87 0.13 32.74
CA LEU A 726 6.19 -0.22 31.48
C LEU A 726 5.84 1.07 30.72
N VAL A 727 6.25 1.14 29.46
CA VAL A 727 5.98 2.24 28.53
C VAL A 727 5.10 1.69 27.42
N LEU A 728 3.97 2.36 27.17
CA LEU A 728 3.08 2.06 26.06
C LEU A 728 2.95 3.32 25.19
N LYS A 729 3.53 3.30 23.99
CA LYS A 729 3.45 4.41 23.02
C LYS A 729 2.61 4.00 21.81
N GLY A 730 1.72 4.90 21.38
CA GLY A 730 0.81 4.67 20.24
C GLY A 730 -0.36 3.74 20.57
N THR A 731 -0.85 3.75 21.82
CA THR A 731 -1.92 2.84 22.27
C THR A 731 -3.31 3.29 21.86
N MET A 732 -4.10 2.33 21.36
CA MET A 732 -5.54 2.44 21.19
C MET A 732 -6.24 1.26 21.89
N VAL A 733 -7.33 1.56 22.59
CA VAL A 733 -8.24 0.59 23.18
C VAL A 733 -9.43 0.42 22.24
N GLN A 734 -9.74 -0.80 21.86
CA GLN A 734 -10.92 -1.12 21.07
C GLN A 734 -11.94 -1.84 21.95
N SER A 735 -13.18 -1.38 21.92
CA SER A 735 -14.31 -2.05 22.55
C SER A 735 -14.81 -3.23 21.70
N PRO A 736 -15.55 -4.20 22.26
CA PRO A 736 -16.12 -5.31 21.49
C PRO A 736 -17.06 -4.89 20.34
N SER A 737 -17.57 -3.65 20.34
CA SER A 737 -18.37 -3.08 19.24
C SER A 737 -17.51 -2.54 18.08
N GLY A 738 -16.19 -2.62 18.18
CA GLY A 738 -15.25 -2.10 17.18
C GLY A 738 -14.87 -0.64 17.37
N GLN A 739 -15.54 0.10 18.27
CA GLN A 739 -15.21 1.50 18.58
C GLN A 739 -13.87 1.60 19.31
N THR A 740 -13.04 2.54 18.89
CA THR A 740 -11.67 2.74 19.40
C THR A 740 -11.56 4.04 20.21
N SER A 741 -10.63 4.07 21.16
CA SER A 741 -10.26 5.25 21.95
C SER A 741 -8.81 5.13 22.41
N VAL A 742 -8.08 6.23 22.50
CA VAL A 742 -6.75 6.26 23.14
C VAL A 742 -6.86 6.17 24.67
N ILE A 743 -5.79 5.69 25.32
CA ILE A 743 -5.67 5.71 26.78
C ILE A 743 -5.40 7.16 27.23
N GLY A 744 -6.13 7.64 28.23
CA GLY A 744 -5.99 9.02 28.74
C GLY A 744 -4.67 9.24 29.48
N VAL A 745 -4.02 10.39 29.26
CA VAL A 745 -2.79 10.79 29.95
C VAL A 745 -3.02 12.07 30.74
N TYR A 746 -3.10 11.99 32.07
CA TYR A 746 -3.35 13.18 32.90
C TYR A 746 -2.13 14.10 32.99
N ARG A 747 -2.29 15.35 32.54
CA ARG A 747 -1.26 16.39 32.43
C ARG A 747 -1.33 17.44 33.54
N GLY A 748 -2.22 17.27 34.52
CA GLY A 748 -2.44 18.23 35.60
C GLY A 748 -3.44 19.34 35.23
N ASP A 749 -3.32 20.50 35.85
CA ASP A 749 -4.18 21.63 35.54
C ASP A 749 -3.91 22.17 34.12
N TYR A 750 -4.96 22.63 33.46
CA TYR A 750 -4.83 23.22 32.13
C TYR A 750 -3.88 24.43 32.13
N ASN A 751 -2.95 24.42 31.18
CA ASN A 751 -2.01 25.50 30.92
C ASN A 751 -2.07 25.89 29.43
N SER A 752 -2.42 27.15 29.17
CA SER A 752 -2.52 27.70 27.82
C SER A 752 -1.22 27.63 27.00
N SER A 753 -0.06 27.60 27.66
CA SER A 753 1.24 27.50 26.97
C SER A 753 1.62 26.07 26.60
N THR A 754 0.89 25.05 27.04
CA THR A 754 1.19 23.64 26.76
C THR A 754 0.47 23.20 25.49
N THR A 755 1.18 22.49 24.60
CA THR A 755 0.56 21.77 23.48
C THR A 755 0.02 20.44 24.00
N TYR A 756 -1.26 20.21 23.79
CA TYR A 756 -1.96 18.98 24.14
C TYR A 756 -2.16 18.11 22.90
N TYR A 757 -2.07 16.80 23.08
CA TYR A 757 -2.25 15.80 22.03
C TYR A 757 -3.49 14.95 22.31
N GLU A 758 -3.98 14.24 21.30
CA GLU A 758 -5.13 13.36 21.44
C GLU A 758 -4.95 12.40 22.64
N GLY A 759 -5.92 12.37 23.54
CA GLY A 759 -5.86 11.57 24.76
C GLY A 759 -5.28 12.26 26.00
N ASP A 760 -4.63 13.43 25.87
CA ASP A 760 -4.19 14.20 27.04
C ASP A 760 -5.40 14.64 27.88
N GLU A 761 -5.30 14.49 29.20
CA GLU A 761 -6.33 14.89 30.16
C GLU A 761 -5.87 16.03 31.05
N VAL A 762 -6.75 17.00 31.31
CA VAL A 762 -6.45 18.13 32.19
C VAL A 762 -7.58 18.42 33.16
N SER A 763 -7.23 19.00 34.31
CA SER A 763 -8.19 19.61 35.22
C SER A 763 -8.43 21.06 34.86
N TYR A 764 -9.71 21.45 34.78
CA TYR A 764 -10.13 22.83 34.57
C TYR A 764 -11.47 23.07 35.27
N ASN A 765 -11.54 24.09 36.13
CA ASN A 765 -12.73 24.42 36.92
C ASN A 765 -13.34 23.21 37.68
N GLY A 766 -12.48 22.38 38.28
CA GLY A 766 -12.87 21.20 39.05
C GLY A 766 -13.41 20.01 38.24
N SER A 767 -13.43 20.11 36.90
CA SER A 767 -13.78 19.01 35.99
C SER A 767 -12.54 18.53 35.25
N THR A 768 -12.55 17.26 34.82
CA THR A 768 -11.48 16.67 34.02
C THR A 768 -11.93 16.53 32.57
N TYR A 769 -11.07 16.96 31.64
CA TYR A 769 -11.32 16.98 30.21
C TYR A 769 -10.24 16.21 29.46
N ARG A 770 -10.60 15.49 28.40
CA ARG A 770 -9.70 14.79 27.47
C ARG A 770 -9.66 15.46 26.12
N PHE A 771 -8.47 15.68 25.57
CA PHE A 771 -8.28 16.26 24.25
C PHE A 771 -8.61 15.24 23.14
N LYS A 772 -9.25 15.69 22.05
CA LYS A 772 -9.87 14.85 21.00
C LYS A 772 -9.36 15.10 19.58
N LYS A 773 -8.32 15.93 19.45
CA LYS A 773 -7.72 16.30 18.16
C LYS A 773 -6.23 15.97 18.20
N ASP A 774 -5.60 15.85 17.05
CA ASP A 774 -4.22 15.41 16.91
C ASP A 774 -3.27 16.25 17.79
N GLN A 775 -3.41 17.57 17.74
CA GLN A 775 -2.73 18.49 18.65
C GLN A 775 -3.43 19.85 18.76
N GLY A 776 -3.17 20.59 19.84
CA GLY A 776 -3.59 21.98 19.97
C GLY A 776 -3.01 22.69 21.19
N ARG A 777 -2.85 24.01 21.09
CA ARG A 777 -2.28 24.88 22.12
C ARG A 777 -3.18 26.08 22.37
N GLY A 778 -3.32 26.51 23.62
CA GLY A 778 -4.14 27.68 23.97
C GLY A 778 -5.66 27.48 23.88
N ILE A 779 -6.14 26.26 23.60
CA ILE A 779 -7.58 25.96 23.48
C ILE A 779 -8.14 25.60 24.85
N VAL A 780 -9.08 26.41 25.36
CA VAL A 780 -9.66 26.23 26.70
C VAL A 780 -10.50 24.94 26.78
N PRO A 781 -10.45 24.16 27.88
CA PRO A 781 -11.17 22.89 28.04
C PRO A 781 -12.70 22.94 27.88
N THR A 782 -13.31 24.12 27.94
CA THR A 782 -14.74 24.32 27.67
C THR A 782 -15.12 24.17 26.19
N ASN A 783 -14.15 24.16 25.26
CA ASN A 783 -14.42 23.97 23.84
C ASN A 783 -14.67 22.48 23.54
N THR A 784 -15.95 22.12 23.38
CA THR A 784 -16.40 20.74 23.17
C THR A 784 -15.98 20.12 21.84
N THR A 785 -15.46 20.89 20.89
CA THR A 785 -14.91 20.35 19.63
C THR A 785 -13.56 19.69 19.88
N TYR A 786 -12.75 20.29 20.75
CA TYR A 786 -11.39 19.86 21.05
C TYR A 786 -11.29 19.03 22.33
N TRP A 787 -12.19 19.25 23.28
CA TRP A 787 -12.18 18.61 24.58
C TRP A 787 -13.47 17.80 24.81
N GLY A 788 -13.35 16.60 25.37
CA GLY A 788 -14.45 15.78 25.89
C GLY A 788 -14.41 15.77 27.41
N ILE A 789 -15.56 15.83 28.08
CA ILE A 789 -15.62 15.73 29.54
C ILE A 789 -15.38 14.27 29.93
N VAL A 790 -14.38 14.03 30.78
CA VAL A 790 -14.08 12.72 31.38
C VAL A 790 -14.80 12.59 32.72
N ALA A 791 -14.71 13.62 33.55
CA ALA A 791 -15.38 13.69 34.84
C ALA A 791 -15.88 15.12 35.08
N LYS A 792 -17.14 15.27 35.48
CA LYS A 792 -17.73 16.58 35.76
C LYS A 792 -17.63 16.87 37.26
N ALA A 793 -17.29 18.11 37.61
CA ALA A 793 -17.34 18.59 38.99
C ALA A 793 -18.77 18.37 39.55
N GLY A 794 -18.86 17.71 40.70
CA GLY A 794 -20.11 17.62 41.44
C GLY A 794 -20.51 18.98 42.00
N THR A 795 -21.80 19.18 42.25
CA THR A 795 -22.23 20.28 43.12
C THR A 795 -21.83 19.96 44.55
N ASN A 796 -21.16 20.90 45.25
CA ASN A 796 -21.00 20.79 46.69
C ASN A 796 -22.37 20.48 47.32
N GLY A 797 -22.44 19.46 48.18
CA GLY A 797 -23.62 19.26 49.00
C GLY A 797 -23.91 20.54 49.79
N LYS A 798 -25.19 20.84 50.03
CA LYS A 798 -25.53 21.93 50.97
C LYS A 798 -24.86 21.62 52.29
N ASP A 799 -24.11 22.59 52.84
CA ASP A 799 -23.63 22.50 54.22
C ASP A 799 -24.84 22.18 55.12
N GLY A 800 -24.70 21.12 55.93
CA GLY A 800 -25.70 20.79 56.92
C GLY A 800 -25.88 21.97 57.88
N ARG A 801 -27.10 22.24 58.34
CA ARG A 801 -27.31 23.15 59.47
C ARG A 801 -26.58 22.55 60.69
N ASP A 802 -25.84 23.36 61.44
CA ASP A 802 -25.34 22.95 62.76
C ASP A 802 -26.54 22.57 63.65
N GLY A 803 -26.63 21.27 63.98
CA GLY A 803 -27.71 20.68 64.76
C GLY A 803 -27.14 19.98 65.99
N GLN A 804 -27.75 20.24 67.15
CA GLN A 804 -27.47 19.62 68.44
C GLN A 804 -27.42 18.09 68.36
N ASP A 805 -26.51 17.48 69.14
CA ASP A 805 -26.41 16.02 69.29
C ASP A 805 -27.78 15.43 69.66
N GLY A 806 -28.32 14.63 68.75
CA GLY A 806 -29.53 13.84 68.89
C GLY A 806 -29.26 12.37 68.56
N ASP A 807 -29.99 11.48 69.21
CA ASP A 807 -29.77 10.03 69.26
C ASP A 807 -29.51 9.35 67.91
N LYS A 808 -28.66 8.32 67.96
CA LYS A 808 -28.23 7.46 66.85
C LYS A 808 -29.45 6.85 66.15
N GLY A 809 -29.75 7.31 64.93
CA GLY A 809 -30.76 6.69 64.07
C GLY A 809 -30.30 5.32 63.55
N ASP A 810 -31.23 4.37 63.50
CA ASP A 810 -30.99 3.01 63.01
C ASP A 810 -30.44 2.99 61.58
N LYS A 811 -29.55 2.02 61.32
CA LYS A 811 -29.02 1.71 59.98
C LYS A 811 -30.21 1.38 59.07
N GLY A 812 -30.34 2.07 57.93
CA GLY A 812 -31.29 1.67 56.88
C GLY A 812 -30.99 0.26 56.40
N ASP A 813 -32.03 -0.57 56.27
CA ASP A 813 -31.92 -1.92 55.73
C ASP A 813 -31.28 -1.89 54.33
N ASP A 814 -30.31 -2.78 54.12
CA ASP A 814 -29.71 -3.02 52.80
C ASP A 814 -30.82 -3.44 51.82
N GLY A 815 -30.80 -2.90 50.59
CA GLY A 815 -31.76 -3.28 49.54
C GLY A 815 -31.68 -4.78 49.25
N ILE A 816 -32.78 -5.48 49.48
CA ILE A 816 -32.88 -6.95 49.41
C ILE A 816 -32.79 -7.42 47.95
N ASP A 817 -32.03 -8.49 47.69
CA ASP A 817 -31.92 -9.18 46.40
C ASP A 817 -33.31 -9.43 45.78
N GLY A 818 -33.49 -9.04 44.51
CA GLY A 818 -34.72 -9.30 43.76
C GLY A 818 -34.95 -10.81 43.51
N PRO A 819 -36.21 -11.28 43.48
CA PRO A 819 -36.51 -12.70 43.29
C PRO A 819 -36.03 -13.21 41.93
N VAL A 820 -35.47 -14.42 41.91
CA VAL A 820 -35.03 -15.08 40.67
C VAL A 820 -36.25 -15.54 39.89
N VAL A 821 -36.29 -15.20 38.59
CA VAL A 821 -37.37 -15.63 37.70
C VAL A 821 -37.05 -16.99 37.10
N THR A 822 -37.96 -17.96 37.21
CA THR A 822 -37.80 -19.32 36.67
C THR A 822 -38.89 -19.63 35.65
N PHE A 823 -38.55 -19.94 34.40
CA PHE A 823 -39.53 -20.36 33.40
C PHE A 823 -39.94 -21.83 33.59
N ARG A 824 -41.26 -22.08 33.64
CA ARG A 824 -41.86 -23.38 33.98
C ARG A 824 -42.59 -24.05 32.80
N GLY A 825 -42.50 -23.48 31.60
CA GLY A 825 -43.18 -23.97 30.40
C GLY A 825 -44.67 -23.58 30.35
N GLU A 826 -45.48 -24.34 29.60
CA GLU A 826 -46.94 -24.16 29.55
C GLU A 826 -47.60 -24.43 30.91
N TYR A 827 -48.62 -23.62 31.26
CA TYR A 827 -49.37 -23.74 32.50
C TYR A 827 -50.13 -25.07 32.58
N SER A 828 -50.15 -25.65 33.79
CA SER A 828 -50.94 -26.82 34.15
C SER A 828 -51.60 -26.58 35.50
N SER A 829 -52.92 -26.85 35.58
CA SER A 829 -53.67 -26.73 36.82
C SER A 829 -53.21 -27.70 37.92
N SER A 830 -52.52 -28.79 37.55
CA SER A 830 -52.02 -29.80 38.48
C SER A 830 -50.65 -29.49 39.09
N LYS A 831 -49.96 -28.44 38.64
CA LYS A 831 -48.64 -28.04 39.15
C LYS A 831 -48.76 -26.91 40.18
N SER A 832 -47.80 -26.88 41.11
CA SER A 832 -47.61 -25.75 42.03
C SER A 832 -46.59 -24.75 41.47
N TYR A 833 -46.87 -23.47 41.69
CA TYR A 833 -46.13 -22.31 41.22
C TYR A 833 -45.76 -21.40 42.39
N TYR A 834 -44.64 -20.68 42.26
CA TYR A 834 -44.06 -19.86 43.32
C TYR A 834 -44.07 -18.37 42.94
N GLY A 835 -44.63 -17.53 43.80
CA GLY A 835 -44.57 -16.08 43.74
C GLY A 835 -44.23 -15.52 45.10
N ASP A 836 -42.95 -15.56 45.46
CA ASP A 836 -42.44 -15.09 46.74
C ASP A 836 -41.18 -14.23 46.57
N ARG A 837 -40.63 -13.75 47.69
CA ARG A 837 -39.48 -12.83 47.70
C ARG A 837 -38.17 -13.44 47.16
N TYR A 838 -38.09 -14.77 47.01
CA TYR A 838 -36.90 -15.45 46.50
C TYR A 838 -37.08 -15.97 45.08
N ARG A 839 -38.31 -16.37 44.71
CA ARG A 839 -38.60 -16.98 43.41
C ARG A 839 -39.92 -16.51 42.84
N VAL A 840 -39.88 -16.19 41.55
CA VAL A 840 -41.06 -15.94 40.73
C VAL A 840 -41.09 -16.90 39.56
N ASP A 841 -42.13 -17.74 39.48
CA ASP A 841 -42.35 -18.61 38.34
C ASP A 841 -42.98 -17.84 37.16
N CYS A 842 -42.46 -18.08 35.96
CA CYS A 842 -43.04 -17.67 34.69
C CYS A 842 -43.66 -18.88 33.98
N VAL A 843 -44.90 -18.78 33.51
CA VAL A 843 -45.57 -19.80 32.69
C VAL A 843 -46.08 -19.21 31.39
N LYS A 844 -46.23 -20.05 30.37
CA LYS A 844 -46.94 -19.71 29.15
C LYS A 844 -48.39 -20.22 29.21
N HIS A 845 -49.35 -19.42 28.73
CA HIS A 845 -50.73 -19.84 28.59
C HIS A 845 -51.32 -19.20 27.35
N GLY A 846 -51.52 -20.01 26.30
CA GLY A 846 -51.79 -19.51 24.95
C GLY A 846 -50.53 -18.90 24.34
N SER A 847 -50.65 -17.71 23.73
CA SER A 847 -49.51 -16.98 23.16
C SER A 847 -48.82 -16.02 24.15
N THR A 848 -49.31 -15.92 25.39
CA THR A 848 -48.86 -14.91 26.37
C THR A 848 -48.15 -15.58 27.56
N TYR A 849 -47.13 -14.90 28.08
CA TYR A 849 -46.38 -15.30 29.26
C TYR A 849 -46.88 -14.56 30.51
N TYR A 850 -46.88 -15.24 31.65
CA TYR A 850 -47.38 -14.73 32.91
C TYR A 850 -46.38 -15.01 34.03
N LEU A 851 -46.07 -14.00 34.83
CA LEU A 851 -45.27 -14.12 36.05
C LEU A 851 -46.17 -14.25 37.27
N ALA A 852 -45.82 -15.13 38.20
CA ALA A 852 -46.45 -15.18 39.51
C ALA A 852 -46.25 -13.85 40.25
N ARG A 853 -47.27 -13.44 41.00
CA ARG A 853 -47.25 -12.22 41.81
C ARG A 853 -46.61 -12.49 43.17
N THR A 854 -45.69 -11.62 43.60
CA THR A 854 -44.99 -11.74 44.89
C THR A 854 -45.76 -11.15 46.06
N ASP A 855 -46.71 -10.25 45.78
CA ASP A 855 -47.56 -9.57 46.77
C ASP A 855 -48.68 -10.47 47.33
N ASN A 856 -48.97 -11.61 46.69
CA ASN A 856 -49.83 -12.66 47.24
C ASN A 856 -49.03 -13.83 47.87
N GLY A 857 -47.70 -13.67 47.98
CA GLY A 857 -46.84 -14.25 49.01
C GLY A 857 -46.85 -15.77 49.19
N GLY A 858 -46.65 -16.56 48.13
CA GLY A 858 -46.33 -17.99 48.34
C GLY A 858 -46.53 -18.94 47.17
N THR A 859 -46.68 -20.22 47.52
CA THR A 859 -46.89 -21.35 46.61
C THR A 859 -48.37 -21.58 46.35
N PHE A 860 -48.77 -21.71 45.09
CA PHE A 860 -50.17 -21.92 44.71
C PHE A 860 -50.33 -22.87 43.51
N SER A 861 -51.49 -23.51 43.37
CA SER A 861 -51.83 -24.41 42.26
C SER A 861 -53.28 -24.22 41.81
N GLY A 862 -53.61 -24.68 40.60
CA GLY A 862 -54.98 -24.62 40.05
C GLY A 862 -55.52 -23.22 39.74
N LYS A 863 -54.70 -22.17 39.82
CA LYS A 863 -55.09 -20.79 39.46
C LYS A 863 -54.68 -20.48 38.02
N THR A 864 -55.66 -20.38 37.13
CA THR A 864 -55.42 -20.10 35.70
C THR A 864 -54.68 -18.77 35.50
N PRO A 865 -53.71 -18.67 34.57
CA PRO A 865 -52.89 -17.47 34.36
C PRO A 865 -53.64 -16.17 34.02
N THR A 866 -54.89 -16.25 33.55
CA THR A 866 -55.75 -15.08 33.36
C THR A 866 -56.24 -14.44 34.68
N ASN A 867 -56.04 -15.09 35.82
CA ASN A 867 -56.39 -14.54 37.13
C ASN A 867 -55.32 -13.54 37.61
N THR A 868 -55.63 -12.25 37.48
CA THR A 868 -54.73 -11.12 37.78
C THR A 868 -54.36 -10.96 39.26
N SER A 869 -55.06 -11.66 40.17
CA SER A 869 -54.67 -11.69 41.58
C SER A 869 -53.43 -12.56 41.81
N TRP A 870 -53.19 -13.57 40.99
CA TRP A 870 -52.07 -14.52 41.17
C TRP A 870 -50.98 -14.35 40.11
N TRP A 871 -51.34 -13.79 38.96
CA TRP A 871 -50.48 -13.68 37.79
C TRP A 871 -50.45 -12.25 37.23
N ARG A 872 -49.33 -11.85 36.65
CA ARG A 872 -49.19 -10.61 35.86
C ARG A 872 -48.71 -10.98 34.44
N PRO A 873 -49.36 -10.48 33.37
CA PRO A 873 -48.88 -10.72 32.02
C PRO A 873 -47.56 -10.01 31.77
N VAL A 874 -46.68 -10.64 31.00
CA VAL A 874 -45.41 -10.05 30.53
C VAL A 874 -45.52 -9.88 29.03
N GLY A 875 -45.35 -8.66 28.54
CA GLY A 875 -45.48 -8.34 27.11
C GLY A 875 -44.44 -9.09 26.27
N GLY A 876 -44.92 -9.66 25.15
CA GLY A 876 -44.16 -10.21 24.01
C GLY A 876 -42.72 -10.67 24.25
N SER A 877 -42.57 -11.99 24.44
CA SER A 877 -41.32 -12.76 24.62
C SER A 877 -40.67 -12.66 26.00
N PHE A 878 -40.40 -13.83 26.60
CA PHE A 878 -39.69 -13.95 27.88
C PHE A 878 -38.53 -14.93 27.68
N GLU A 879 -37.30 -14.42 27.70
CA GLU A 879 -36.08 -15.23 27.68
C GLU A 879 -35.25 -14.91 28.93
N SER A 880 -35.16 -15.87 29.86
CA SER A 880 -34.24 -15.79 31.00
C SER A 880 -32.97 -16.55 30.64
N ILE A 881 -31.91 -15.85 30.22
CA ILE A 881 -30.63 -16.46 29.88
C ILE A 881 -29.67 -16.31 31.06
N ALA A 882 -29.34 -17.43 31.69
CA ALA A 882 -28.18 -17.55 32.56
C ALA A 882 -27.53 -18.92 32.35
N THR A 883 -26.69 -19.05 31.31
CA THR A 883 -25.79 -20.20 31.13
C THR A 883 -24.49 -19.76 30.46
N GLY A 884 -23.37 -20.42 30.78
CA GLY A 884 -22.12 -20.27 30.03
C GLY A 884 -22.08 -21.09 28.72
N PHE A 885 -23.16 -21.78 28.35
CA PHE A 885 -23.21 -22.70 27.20
C PHE A 885 -24.65 -22.89 26.69
N LEU A 886 -24.86 -22.74 25.37
CA LEU A 886 -26.18 -22.78 24.71
C LEU A 886 -26.31 -24.04 23.84
N LEU A 887 -27.44 -24.75 23.97
CA LEU A 887 -27.88 -25.80 23.05
C LEU A 887 -29.27 -25.43 22.52
N ALA A 888 -29.41 -25.28 21.21
CA ALA A 888 -30.65 -24.91 20.54
C ALA A 888 -30.97 -25.89 19.41
N GLU A 889 -32.25 -26.20 19.23
CA GLU A 889 -32.72 -27.15 18.22
C GLU A 889 -32.89 -26.49 16.83
N THR A 890 -33.02 -25.15 16.75
CA THR A 890 -32.81 -24.36 15.52
C THR A 890 -32.44 -22.91 15.88
N ALA A 891 -31.31 -22.41 15.35
CA ALA A 891 -30.90 -21.00 15.44
C ALA A 891 -30.43 -20.52 14.06
N THR A 892 -30.94 -19.37 13.60
CA THR A 892 -30.46 -18.73 12.37
C THR A 892 -29.47 -17.63 12.75
N ILE A 893 -28.18 -17.92 12.62
CA ILE A 893 -27.08 -16.96 12.81
C ILE A 893 -26.56 -16.60 11.42
N ASN A 894 -26.80 -15.36 10.99
CA ASN A 894 -26.44 -14.94 9.65
C ASN A 894 -24.92 -14.79 9.53
N GLY A 895 -24.30 -15.56 8.62
CA GLY A 895 -22.87 -15.46 8.29
C GLY A 895 -21.92 -16.49 8.93
N VAL A 896 -22.45 -17.47 9.68
CA VAL A 896 -21.64 -18.58 10.24
C VAL A 896 -22.34 -19.91 10.00
N SER A 897 -21.70 -20.80 9.22
CA SER A 897 -22.17 -22.17 9.00
C SER A 897 -21.22 -23.18 9.62
N PHE A 898 -21.80 -24.15 10.33
CA PHE A 898 -21.11 -25.33 10.87
C PHE A 898 -21.44 -26.52 9.99
N ASN A 899 -20.45 -27.07 9.29
CA ASN A 899 -20.65 -28.22 8.43
C ASN A 899 -19.43 -29.16 8.54
N ASP A 900 -19.67 -30.44 8.81
CA ASP A 900 -18.66 -31.51 8.93
C ASP A 900 -17.40 -31.16 9.75
N GLY A 901 -17.60 -30.54 10.92
CA GLY A 901 -16.53 -30.25 11.88
C GLY A 901 -15.74 -28.97 11.62
N GLN A 902 -16.21 -28.07 10.75
CA GLN A 902 -15.60 -26.76 10.51
C GLN A 902 -16.57 -25.59 10.79
N ILE A 903 -16.00 -24.42 11.09
CA ILE A 903 -16.69 -23.12 11.19
C ILE A 903 -16.23 -22.27 10.00
N ILE A 904 -17.16 -21.82 9.15
CA ILE A 904 -16.84 -21.01 7.95
C ILE A 904 -17.49 -19.62 8.08
N GLY A 905 -16.70 -18.56 7.90
CA GLY A 905 -17.17 -17.18 7.79
C GLY A 905 -17.40 -16.77 6.33
N ALA A 906 -18.33 -15.84 6.08
CA ALA A 906 -18.82 -15.49 4.74
C ALA A 906 -17.81 -14.79 3.79
N THR A 907 -16.59 -14.47 4.24
CA THR A 907 -15.54 -13.87 3.40
C THR A 907 -14.26 -14.68 3.53
N ASN A 908 -13.74 -15.19 2.40
CA ASN A 908 -12.61 -16.11 2.23
C ASN A 908 -11.25 -15.60 2.79
N THR A 909 -11.14 -15.35 4.09
CA THR A 909 -9.88 -15.11 4.80
C THR A 909 -9.90 -15.87 6.12
N SER A 910 -8.91 -16.73 6.32
CA SER A 910 -8.85 -17.75 7.37
C SER A 910 -8.99 -17.24 8.80
N PHE A 911 -9.83 -17.91 9.60
CA PHE A 911 -9.86 -17.83 11.07
C PHE A 911 -9.16 -19.09 11.63
N LYS A 912 -8.07 -18.94 12.39
CA LYS A 912 -7.36 -20.03 13.08
C LYS A 912 -7.87 -20.16 14.51
N ILE A 913 -8.19 -21.39 14.94
CA ILE A 913 -8.27 -21.73 16.37
C ILE A 913 -7.02 -22.55 16.70
N ASP A 914 -6.21 -22.05 17.61
CA ASP A 914 -5.09 -22.76 18.20
C ASP A 914 -5.61 -23.70 19.30
N THR A 915 -5.49 -25.01 19.09
CA THR A 915 -5.62 -25.98 20.18
C THR A 915 -4.28 -26.65 20.39
N LYS A 916 -3.75 -26.47 21.58
CA LYS A 916 -2.43 -26.88 22.07
C LYS A 916 -2.06 -28.37 21.89
N TYR A 917 -2.93 -29.23 21.33
CA TYR A 917 -2.66 -30.65 21.06
C TYR A 917 -3.50 -31.21 19.87
N GLY A 918 -2.90 -31.35 18.67
CA GLY A 918 -3.30 -32.36 17.66
C GLY A 918 -3.78 -31.88 16.26
N LEU A 919 -3.08 -32.38 15.21
CA LEU A 919 -3.44 -32.57 13.78
C LEU A 919 -4.11 -31.43 12.97
N SER A 920 -3.51 -31.09 11.82
CA SER A 920 -4.12 -30.26 10.77
C SER A 920 -4.17 -31.04 9.44
N ASN A 921 -5.38 -31.38 8.95
CA ASN A 921 -5.58 -31.85 7.58
C ASN A 921 -6.04 -30.66 6.71
N PHE A 922 -5.36 -30.43 5.58
CA PHE A 922 -5.81 -29.48 4.57
C PHE A 922 -6.63 -30.24 3.51
N TYR A 923 -7.88 -29.84 3.30
CA TYR A 923 -8.77 -30.41 2.29
C TYR A 923 -9.17 -29.32 1.30
N ASP A 924 -8.89 -29.52 0.01
CA ASP A 924 -9.38 -28.66 -1.07
C ASP A 924 -10.59 -29.34 -1.76
N PRO A 925 -11.82 -28.82 -1.56
CA PRO A 925 -13.02 -29.38 -2.18
C PRO A 925 -13.13 -29.12 -3.69
N ARG A 926 -12.28 -28.25 -4.29
CA ARG A 926 -12.36 -27.94 -5.73
C ARG A 926 -11.57 -28.89 -6.62
N ASN A 927 -10.60 -29.62 -6.08
CA ASN A 927 -9.72 -30.51 -6.86
C ASN A 927 -9.64 -31.96 -6.36
N GLU A 928 -10.48 -32.36 -5.38
CA GLU A 928 -10.55 -33.72 -4.80
C GLU A 928 -9.17 -34.37 -4.52
N CYS A 929 -8.21 -33.59 -4.04
CA CYS A 929 -6.84 -34.03 -3.77
C CYS A 929 -6.57 -33.94 -2.26
N PHE A 930 -5.93 -34.97 -1.69
CA PHE A 930 -5.50 -34.95 -0.28
C PHE A 930 -3.98 -35.16 -0.18
N ILE A 931 -3.34 -34.39 0.72
CA ILE A 931 -1.96 -34.60 1.15
C ILE A 931 -2.01 -34.88 2.66
N GLY A 932 -1.65 -36.10 3.05
CA GLY A 932 -1.62 -36.52 4.45
C GLY A 932 -0.23 -37.02 4.84
N ILE A 933 0.32 -36.50 5.93
CA ILE A 933 1.53 -37.04 6.58
C ILE A 933 1.08 -37.75 7.85
N ARG A 934 1.30 -39.07 7.93
CA ARG A 934 0.99 -39.85 9.13
C ARG A 934 2.15 -39.79 10.13
N PRO A 935 1.90 -39.63 11.44
CA PRO A 935 2.95 -39.77 12.43
C PRO A 935 3.26 -41.27 12.64
N GLY A 936 4.49 -41.68 12.34
CA GLY A 936 5.01 -43.01 12.71
C GLY A 936 5.63 -43.87 11.59
N GLY A 937 5.72 -43.41 10.34
CA GLY A 937 6.38 -44.17 9.27
C GLY A 937 6.76 -43.29 8.09
N LYS A 938 7.94 -43.54 7.50
CA LYS A 938 8.65 -42.72 6.49
C LYS A 938 7.98 -42.64 5.10
N ASN A 939 6.66 -42.49 5.00
CA ASN A 939 5.95 -42.46 3.71
C ASN A 939 5.05 -41.21 3.57
N ILE A 940 5.15 -40.56 2.41
CA ILE A 940 4.20 -39.53 1.93
C ILE A 940 3.20 -40.24 1.00
N SER A 941 1.91 -39.96 1.16
CA SER A 941 0.85 -40.54 0.31
C SER A 941 0.04 -39.43 -0.36
N ILE A 942 -0.10 -39.50 -1.69
CA ILE A 942 -0.92 -38.59 -2.50
C ILE A 942 -1.94 -39.46 -3.25
N GLY A 943 -3.24 -39.14 -3.13
CA GLY A 943 -4.30 -39.89 -3.80
C GLY A 943 -5.29 -39.00 -4.52
N LEU A 944 -5.69 -39.41 -5.73
CA LEU A 944 -6.77 -38.84 -6.54
C LEU A 944 -7.88 -39.89 -6.67
N ARG A 945 -9.13 -39.50 -6.40
CA ARG A 945 -10.22 -40.46 -6.21
C ARG A 945 -11.21 -40.54 -7.38
N GLN A 946 -10.74 -40.57 -8.62
CA GLN A 946 -11.58 -41.03 -9.74
C GLN A 946 -10.72 -41.69 -10.83
N ILE A 947 -11.08 -42.93 -11.18
CA ILE A 947 -10.43 -43.88 -12.11
C ILE A 947 -9.33 -44.74 -11.44
N ALA A 948 -9.73 -45.97 -11.04
CA ALA A 948 -8.90 -47.09 -10.58
C ALA A 948 -7.79 -46.74 -9.58
N MET A 949 -7.93 -47.15 -8.31
CA MET A 949 -6.91 -46.96 -7.27
C MET A 949 -5.49 -47.16 -7.82
N VAL A 950 -4.74 -46.08 -7.95
CA VAL A 950 -3.29 -46.10 -8.14
C VAL A 950 -2.75 -45.49 -6.85
N ASP A 951 -2.50 -46.35 -5.87
CA ASP A 951 -1.73 -45.95 -4.69
C ASP A 951 -0.27 -45.77 -5.13
N ILE A 952 0.15 -44.53 -5.38
CA ILE A 952 1.56 -44.21 -5.62
C ILE A 952 2.27 -44.20 -4.26
N GLU A 953 2.86 -45.34 -3.90
CA GLU A 953 3.70 -45.48 -2.71
C GLU A 953 5.15 -45.14 -3.10
N VAL A 954 5.66 -43.97 -2.67
CA VAL A 954 7.10 -43.67 -2.74
C VAL A 954 7.74 -44.20 -1.46
N SER A 955 8.25 -45.43 -1.51
CA SER A 955 9.04 -45.98 -0.41
C SER A 955 10.42 -45.32 -0.40
N GLY A 956 10.80 -44.69 0.71
CA GLY A 956 12.07 -43.99 0.87
C GLY A 956 13.33 -44.86 0.66
N MET A 957 14.47 -44.17 0.49
CA MET A 957 15.81 -44.74 0.32
C MET A 957 16.11 -45.82 1.37
N ASP A 958 16.49 -47.01 0.89
CA ASP A 958 17.09 -48.04 1.74
C ASP A 958 18.56 -47.65 1.98
N TYR A 959 18.89 -47.21 3.19
CA TYR A 959 20.25 -46.80 3.54
C TYR A 959 21.20 -47.98 3.77
N ASN A 960 20.70 -49.23 3.71
CA ASN A 960 21.50 -50.41 4.00
C ASN A 960 22.07 -51.11 2.76
N ASN A 961 21.73 -50.68 1.54
CA ASN A 961 22.42 -51.04 0.30
C ASN A 961 22.44 -49.80 -0.60
N GLN A 962 23.64 -49.33 -0.96
CA GLN A 962 23.91 -48.05 -1.64
C GLN A 962 23.38 -47.94 -3.10
N GLU A 963 22.09 -48.18 -3.34
CA GLU A 963 21.43 -47.91 -4.62
C GLU A 963 20.05 -47.28 -4.37
N GLY A 964 19.88 -46.01 -4.73
CA GLY A 964 18.63 -45.29 -4.62
C GLY A 964 17.65 -45.70 -5.73
N ARG A 965 16.63 -46.49 -5.38
CA ARG A 965 15.60 -46.95 -6.32
C ARG A 965 14.24 -46.38 -5.95
N ILE A 966 13.56 -45.72 -6.90
CA ILE A 966 12.16 -45.34 -6.75
C ILE A 966 11.30 -46.45 -7.37
N VAL A 967 10.42 -47.05 -6.57
CA VAL A 967 9.50 -48.09 -7.04
C VAL A 967 8.08 -47.55 -7.02
N LEU A 968 7.49 -47.35 -8.20
CA LEU A 968 6.08 -46.99 -8.35
C LEU A 968 5.26 -48.26 -8.45
N ARG A 969 4.32 -48.45 -7.52
CA ARG A 969 3.46 -49.63 -7.47
C ARG A 969 2.03 -49.25 -7.84
N LYS A 970 1.31 -50.17 -8.45
CA LYS A 970 -0.11 -50.07 -8.75
C LYS A 970 -0.83 -51.17 -7.99
N ARG A 971 -1.72 -50.80 -7.08
CA ARG A 971 -2.50 -51.74 -6.26
C ARG A 971 -3.98 -51.60 -6.52
N SER A 972 -4.71 -52.73 -6.55
CA SER A 972 -6.17 -52.73 -6.59
C SER A 972 -6.70 -53.71 -5.54
N GLY A 973 -7.64 -53.27 -4.70
CA GLY A 973 -8.22 -54.10 -3.63
C GLY A 973 -7.19 -54.62 -2.61
N GLY A 974 -6.11 -53.86 -2.36
CA GLY A 974 -5.06 -54.23 -1.41
C GLY A 974 -4.03 -55.25 -1.93
N LYS A 975 -4.06 -55.64 -3.22
CA LYS A 975 -3.04 -56.48 -3.86
C LYS A 975 -2.23 -55.71 -4.90
N ASP A 976 -0.92 -55.98 -4.95
CA ASP A 976 -0.02 -55.44 -5.98
C ASP A 976 -0.35 -56.06 -7.34
N ILE A 977 -0.72 -55.22 -8.31
CA ILE A 977 -1.11 -55.63 -9.67
C ILE A 977 -0.13 -55.14 -10.75
N GLY A 978 0.88 -54.35 -10.37
CA GLY A 978 1.99 -53.97 -11.25
C GLY A 978 2.97 -53.04 -10.55
N SER A 979 4.25 -53.09 -10.93
CA SER A 979 5.24 -52.12 -10.44
C SER A 979 6.21 -51.71 -11.54
N ILE A 980 6.59 -50.44 -11.53
CA ILE A 980 7.70 -49.87 -12.30
C ILE A 980 8.77 -49.46 -11.31
N SER A 981 10.03 -49.73 -11.63
CA SER A 981 11.13 -49.25 -10.81
C SER A 981 12.10 -48.43 -11.65
N ILE A 982 12.48 -47.28 -11.11
CA ILE A 982 13.43 -46.37 -11.70
C ILE A 982 14.68 -46.42 -10.82
N ASN A 983 15.77 -46.93 -11.37
CA ASN A 983 17.09 -46.81 -10.74
C ASN A 983 17.58 -45.37 -10.98
N MET A 984 17.94 -44.68 -9.91
CA MET A 984 18.58 -43.37 -10.00
C MET A 984 20.08 -43.55 -9.91
N ASP A 985 20.67 -44.17 -10.94
CA ASP A 985 22.12 -44.19 -11.10
C ASP A 985 22.53 -42.90 -11.82
N GLY A 986 23.31 -42.06 -11.13
CA GLY A 986 23.89 -40.86 -11.72
C GLY A 986 24.82 -41.19 -12.90
N ILE A 987 25.05 -40.22 -13.77
CA ILE A 987 26.10 -40.36 -14.80
C ILE A 987 27.47 -40.22 -14.11
N TYR A 988 28.35 -41.20 -14.32
CA TYR A 988 29.72 -41.21 -13.82
C TYR A 988 30.71 -40.95 -14.95
N LYS A 989 31.77 -40.18 -14.66
CA LYS A 989 32.97 -40.09 -15.51
C LYS A 989 34.19 -40.23 -14.60
N ASP A 990 35.10 -41.12 -14.99
CA ASP A 990 36.34 -41.40 -14.27
C ASP A 990 36.14 -41.74 -12.78
N GLY A 991 35.08 -42.51 -12.47
CA GLY A 991 34.77 -42.95 -11.12
C GLY A 991 34.22 -41.87 -10.18
N LYS A 992 33.99 -40.64 -10.68
CA LYS A 992 33.29 -39.57 -9.95
C LYS A 992 31.93 -39.27 -10.59
N ARG A 993 30.91 -39.14 -9.74
CA ARG A 993 29.52 -38.81 -10.11
C ARG A 993 29.45 -37.33 -10.48
N ILE A 994 28.87 -36.99 -11.64
CA ILE A 994 29.00 -35.64 -12.23
C ILE A 994 27.68 -34.84 -12.25
N ILE A 995 26.52 -35.50 -12.09
CA ILE A 995 25.20 -34.84 -12.10
C ILE A 995 24.30 -35.54 -11.07
N ASP A 996 23.63 -34.76 -10.22
CA ASP A 996 22.44 -35.17 -9.48
C ASP A 996 21.19 -34.65 -10.20
N PHE A 997 20.14 -35.46 -10.27
CA PHE A 997 18.81 -35.02 -10.70
C PHE A 997 18.00 -34.53 -9.52
#